data_AF-A0A7K7TFR8-F1
#
_entry.id   AF-A0A7K7TFR8-F1
#
_cell.length_a   1.000
_cell.length_b   1.000
_cell.length_c   1.000
_cell.angle_alpha   90.00
_cell.angle_beta   90.00
_cell.angle_gamma   90.00
#
_symmetry.space_group_name_H-M   'P 1'
#
loop_
_entity.id
_entity.type
_entity.pdbx_description
1 polymer ?
#
loop_
_entity_poly.entity_id
_entity_poly.type
_entity_poly.pdbx_seq_one_letter_code
_entity_poly.pdbx_strand_id
1 'polypeptide(L)'
;ASNSQASPQSATTPRMESTTGTAIATSSRTPPSLSLQGPLCPPVCPPAPLEELSPDSIDAHTFDFETIAHPNLEQALKQGSLDLDSLAESPESDFMSAVNEFVIEENPVSPNVISDPQSPEMMVESLYSSVINAIDSRRMQDTSSCVKDVSVENASLNVCVEKCMVIAQDSKVHLRSIKDDLCHFRTLVQREQCDFSNSLKCTSLEIVNTIEKVKVSLEKTLNDKHQNELQSLKSEYETKINKLLEDGEENKKKIKKLKGDLLGLEEVLQNKNDEFAMVKNEKEAVVCLQNEKDQKLLELECQMETQNSEIKELRQSREIVLEDLKKLHVENNEKLQLLRAELESLEQSHLKELESNLQARHLQEFEKVLAEHKDCLDKLKKENQHRLEQMQESHEVVMQEKQQQVEELQLKVSDLSDLRCKLEVELALKEAETDEMKLLLEESKTQQQETLRSQIDKETESLKKEIDKLNSKIQISSDEYQVGLSELRTLMTIEKDQCISELVDRYEEESNLLRTELNKVTLLHQKTTEAEKRLSEQITELQNKLELEASALEKAKTEKLSLCEQQEKYEAIIHKLKEEKELLVSNQEQDRQLLIQKLTCEKEDAVQTACKEFELQREAAEKGLLEKIQQLEMQVNRSPPAESSAESSLVAELQEKLQEEKMKFLEQLEEQEKRKNEEMQNIRTSLTAEQQTNFNTVLAREKMKKENIINDLSDKLKVLTQQQEKDKDLIETLSEDRARLLEEKKKLEEEVNKLRSTNFSPSTYSTAASEACGACAADVPTDTDRLASDFGAEGRMDSTMETSMMAVHENVHMSEEKQRIMLLERTLQLKEEENKRLNQRLMSQSMSSVSSRHSEKIAIRDFQVGDLVLIILDERHDNYVLFTVSPTLYFLHSESLAALDLKPGECASGASRRPWVLGKVMEKEYCQAKKAQNRFKVPLGTKFYRVKAVPWNKKV
;
A
#
# COMPACT_ATOMS: atom_id res chain seq x y z
N ALA A 1 -63.18 -37.59 0.31
CA ALA A 1 -63.23 -36.43 -0.59
C ALA A 1 -61.94 -35.65 -0.36
N SER A 2 -61.01 -35.54 -1.31
CA SER A 2 -61.13 -34.89 -2.65
C SER A 2 -61.03 -33.37 -2.51
N ASN A 3 -60.07 -32.66 -3.12
CA ASN A 3 -59.05 -32.98 -4.14
C ASN A 3 -57.75 -32.19 -3.80
N SER A 4 -56.51 -32.68 -4.02
CA SER A 4 -55.79 -32.89 -5.31
C SER A 4 -55.58 -31.56 -6.06
N GLN A 5 -54.40 -31.16 -6.60
CA GLN A 5 -53.06 -31.74 -6.85
C GLN A 5 -52.11 -30.56 -7.21
N ALA A 6 -50.78 -30.67 -7.40
CA ALA A 6 -49.70 -31.49 -6.82
C ALA A 6 -48.33 -30.99 -7.37
N SER A 7 -47.25 -31.25 -6.62
CA SER A 7 -45.86 -31.12 -7.12
C SER A 7 -45.24 -32.51 -7.31
N PRO A 8 -44.17 -32.65 -8.12
CA PRO A 8 -43.27 -33.79 -8.03
C PRO A 8 -41.79 -33.40 -7.84
N GLN A 9 -41.11 -34.13 -6.95
CA GLN A 9 -39.66 -34.36 -6.98
C GLN A 9 -39.43 -35.87 -6.95
N SER A 10 -38.49 -36.38 -7.74
CA SER A 10 -37.50 -37.43 -7.40
C SER A 10 -36.80 -37.95 -8.64
N ALA A 11 -35.57 -38.46 -8.48
CA ALA A 11 -34.75 -39.03 -9.55
C ALA A 11 -35.01 -40.54 -9.76
N THR A 12 -34.54 -41.09 -10.89
CA THR A 12 -33.63 -42.28 -10.96
C THR A 12 -33.09 -42.42 -12.40
N THR A 13 -31.93 -43.07 -12.56
CA THR A 13 -31.18 -43.42 -13.79
C THR A 13 -31.88 -44.57 -14.59
N PRO A 14 -31.37 -45.12 -15.75
CA PRO A 14 -30.03 -45.02 -16.35
C PRO A 14 -29.93 -45.05 -17.92
N ARG A 15 -28.70 -45.23 -18.41
CA ARG A 15 -28.27 -46.04 -19.60
C ARG A 15 -27.90 -45.34 -20.93
N MET A 16 -26.79 -45.81 -21.51
CA MET A 16 -26.27 -45.54 -22.86
C MET A 16 -26.78 -46.60 -23.86
N GLU A 17 -26.93 -46.31 -25.16
CA GLU A 17 -26.59 -47.27 -26.25
C GLU A 17 -26.67 -46.70 -27.69
N SER A 18 -25.68 -47.09 -28.50
CA SER A 18 -25.66 -47.37 -29.96
C SER A 18 -26.28 -46.44 -31.04
N THR A 19 -25.38 -45.80 -31.81
CA THR A 19 -25.11 -45.95 -33.26
C THR A 19 -26.20 -46.15 -34.36
N THR A 20 -26.06 -45.35 -35.44
CA THR A 20 -26.34 -45.61 -36.90
C THR A 20 -27.76 -45.77 -37.47
N GLY A 21 -27.99 -45.21 -38.68
CA GLY A 21 -29.08 -45.60 -39.60
C GLY A 21 -29.41 -44.59 -40.72
N THR A 22 -28.84 -44.73 -41.93
CA THR A 22 -28.99 -43.76 -43.05
C THR A 22 -29.68 -44.34 -44.30
N ALA A 23 -30.59 -43.60 -44.95
CA ALA A 23 -31.07 -43.81 -46.34
C ALA A 23 -31.72 -42.51 -46.88
N ILE A 24 -31.22 -41.83 -47.93
CA ILE A 24 -31.33 -42.08 -49.40
C ILE A 24 -32.67 -41.58 -50.00
N ALA A 25 -32.74 -40.85 -51.12
CA ALA A 25 -31.74 -40.55 -52.17
C ALA A 25 -31.42 -39.01 -52.28
N THR A 26 -31.16 -38.30 -53.40
CA THR A 26 -31.35 -38.52 -54.86
C THR A 26 -30.35 -37.71 -55.74
N SER A 27 -30.39 -37.93 -57.06
CA SER A 27 -29.53 -37.44 -58.17
C SER A 27 -30.01 -36.09 -58.79
N SER A 28 -29.20 -35.17 -59.35
CA SER A 28 -28.61 -35.32 -60.71
C SER A 28 -27.73 -34.17 -61.28
N ARG A 29 -26.47 -34.50 -61.62
CA ARG A 29 -25.74 -34.36 -62.92
C ARG A 29 -25.75 -33.07 -63.82
N THR A 30 -24.79 -32.16 -63.56
CA THR A 30 -23.83 -31.44 -64.48
C THR A 30 -24.26 -30.44 -65.62
N PRO A 31 -23.38 -29.45 -65.99
CA PRO A 31 -23.58 -28.42 -67.05
C PRO A 31 -22.68 -28.60 -68.31
N PRO A 32 -22.76 -27.72 -69.33
CA PRO A 32 -21.64 -26.80 -69.70
C PRO A 32 -22.15 -25.35 -70.05
N SER A 33 -21.55 -24.40 -70.80
CA SER A 33 -20.38 -24.32 -71.71
C SER A 33 -19.93 -22.85 -72.07
N LEU A 34 -18.62 -22.63 -72.34
CA LEU A 34 -17.99 -21.56 -73.19
C LEU A 34 -18.04 -20.08 -72.70
N SER A 35 -17.06 -19.19 -72.96
CA SER A 35 -15.84 -19.16 -73.82
C SER A 35 -14.76 -18.22 -73.20
N LEU A 36 -13.52 -18.03 -73.68
CA LEU A 36 -12.41 -18.85 -74.23
C LEU A 36 -11.31 -17.87 -74.75
N GLN A 37 -10.18 -17.66 -74.04
CA GLN A 37 -8.83 -17.42 -74.66
C GLN A 37 -7.69 -17.45 -73.60
N GLY A 38 -6.46 -17.74 -74.03
CA GLY A 38 -5.21 -17.76 -73.22
C GLY A 38 -4.02 -17.17 -74.02
N PRO A 39 -2.72 -17.55 -73.82
CA PRO A 39 -2.20 -18.64 -72.95
C PRO A 39 -0.81 -18.42 -72.23
N LEU A 40 -0.43 -19.37 -71.35
CA LEU A 40 0.94 -19.88 -71.00
C LEU A 40 2.02 -19.02 -70.25
N CYS A 41 2.22 -19.35 -68.96
CA CYS A 41 3.49 -19.59 -68.18
C CYS A 41 4.66 -18.56 -68.10
N PRO A 42 5.57 -18.63 -67.08
CA PRO A 42 5.56 -19.33 -65.76
C PRO A 42 5.68 -18.38 -64.52
N PRO A 43 5.63 -18.85 -63.25
CA PRO A 43 5.35 -17.99 -62.06
C PRO A 43 6.52 -17.76 -61.05
N VAL A 44 6.56 -16.58 -60.40
CA VAL A 44 7.40 -16.24 -59.21
C VAL A 44 6.77 -15.09 -58.37
N CYS A 45 6.88 -15.12 -57.02
CA CYS A 45 6.74 -13.99 -56.05
C CYS A 45 5.34 -13.35 -55.74
N PRO A 46 5.15 -12.55 -54.63
CA PRO A 46 5.47 -12.87 -53.22
C PRO A 46 4.27 -12.74 -52.19
N PRO A 47 4.20 -11.86 -51.14
CA PRO A 47 4.17 -12.36 -49.75
C PRO A 47 3.14 -11.76 -48.72
N ALA A 48 3.14 -12.38 -47.53
CA ALA A 48 2.80 -11.86 -46.18
C ALA A 48 1.31 -11.76 -45.70
N PRO A 49 1.00 -11.97 -44.38
CA PRO A 49 -0.38 -12.11 -43.87
C PRO A 49 -0.76 -11.23 -42.65
N LEU A 50 -2.06 -11.20 -42.27
CA LEU A 50 -2.60 -11.21 -40.88
C LEU A 50 -4.14 -11.05 -40.86
N GLU A 51 -4.91 -11.97 -40.26
CA GLU A 51 -6.26 -11.73 -39.70
C GLU A 51 -6.69 -12.85 -38.71
N GLU A 52 -7.92 -12.80 -38.18
CA GLU A 52 -8.29 -13.34 -36.84
C GLU A 52 -9.28 -14.54 -36.79
N LEU A 53 -9.17 -15.32 -35.69
CA LEU A 53 -10.18 -16.17 -35.00
C LEU A 53 -10.78 -17.47 -35.66
N SER A 54 -10.43 -18.61 -35.02
CA SER A 54 -11.18 -19.85 -34.65
C SER A 54 -12.54 -20.27 -35.27
N PRO A 55 -12.99 -21.58 -35.23
CA PRO A 55 -12.43 -22.74 -34.47
C PRO A 55 -12.37 -24.13 -35.20
N ASP A 56 -11.79 -25.12 -34.49
CA ASP A 56 -12.09 -26.57 -34.43
C ASP A 56 -11.98 -27.59 -35.61
N SER A 57 -11.49 -28.78 -35.22
CA SER A 57 -11.78 -30.15 -35.73
C SER A 57 -11.06 -30.77 -36.96
N ILE A 58 -9.96 -31.49 -36.66
CA ILE A 58 -9.76 -32.96 -36.89
C ILE A 58 -9.38 -33.54 -38.29
N ASP A 59 -8.53 -34.58 -38.21
CA ASP A 59 -8.12 -35.63 -39.16
C ASP A 59 -7.26 -35.37 -40.43
N ALA A 60 -5.95 -35.53 -40.22
CA ALA A 60 -5.16 -36.73 -40.58
C ALA A 60 -4.63 -36.97 -42.02
N HIS A 61 -3.45 -37.63 -42.01
CA HIS A 61 -2.74 -38.32 -43.10
C HIS A 61 -2.35 -37.53 -44.36
N THR A 62 -1.04 -37.28 -44.52
CA THR A 62 -0.16 -38.11 -45.39
C THR A 62 1.30 -37.59 -45.35
N PHE A 63 2.21 -38.41 -44.79
CA PHE A 63 3.64 -38.66 -45.13
C PHE A 63 4.58 -37.50 -45.59
N ASP A 64 5.88 -37.44 -45.28
CA ASP A 64 6.86 -38.54 -45.06
C ASP A 64 7.90 -38.27 -43.93
N PHE A 65 8.82 -39.23 -43.73
CA PHE A 65 9.65 -39.47 -42.54
C PHE A 65 10.94 -38.64 -42.33
N GLU A 66 11.33 -38.49 -41.06
CA GLU A 66 12.61 -39.04 -40.58
C GLU A 66 12.48 -39.51 -39.10
N THR A 67 13.32 -40.43 -38.61
CA THR A 67 12.90 -41.45 -37.62
C THR A 67 13.56 -41.34 -36.22
N ILE A 68 12.76 -41.59 -35.18
CA ILE A 68 13.15 -41.64 -33.75
C ILE A 68 13.84 -42.97 -33.41
N ALA A 69 14.87 -42.96 -32.55
CA ALA A 69 15.55 -44.17 -32.07
C ALA A 69 15.32 -44.42 -30.57
N HIS A 70 14.53 -45.46 -30.23
CA HIS A 70 14.46 -46.11 -28.92
C HIS A 70 14.01 -47.59 -29.09
N PRO A 71 14.21 -48.48 -28.08
CA PRO A 71 14.90 -49.75 -28.35
C PRO A 71 14.04 -51.02 -28.42
N ASN A 72 14.77 -52.13 -28.64
CA ASN A 72 14.53 -53.52 -28.22
C ASN A 72 14.13 -54.54 -29.32
N LEU A 73 15.06 -55.45 -29.65
CA LEU A 73 14.75 -56.88 -29.85
C LEU A 73 16.01 -57.76 -29.66
N GLU A 74 15.78 -58.99 -29.23
CA GLU A 74 16.69 -60.14 -29.24
C GLU A 74 17.04 -60.55 -30.70
N GLN A 75 18.02 -61.41 -31.03
CA GLN A 75 18.35 -62.70 -30.42
C GLN A 75 19.82 -63.16 -30.62
N ALA A 76 20.16 -64.18 -29.81
CA ALA A 76 21.15 -65.24 -30.04
C ALA A 76 22.62 -65.03 -29.61
N LEU A 77 22.98 -65.76 -28.53
CA LEU A 77 24.31 -66.31 -28.19
C LEU A 77 25.40 -65.28 -27.78
N LYS A 78 26.00 -65.31 -26.58
CA LYS A 78 26.03 -66.33 -25.48
C LYS A 78 25.85 -65.70 -24.08
N GLN A 79 25.74 -66.58 -23.08
CA GLN A 79 25.44 -66.30 -21.67
C GLN A 79 26.58 -65.60 -20.91
N GLY A 80 26.23 -64.90 -19.83
CA GLY A 80 27.16 -64.37 -18.81
C GLY A 80 26.44 -63.44 -17.84
N SER A 81 25.96 -63.97 -16.70
CA SER A 81 25.08 -63.25 -15.77
C SER A 81 25.67 -63.12 -14.37
N LEU A 82 25.55 -61.91 -13.81
CA LEU A 82 25.25 -61.57 -12.41
C LEU A 82 25.84 -62.42 -11.26
N ASP A 83 26.62 -61.69 -10.44
CA ASP A 83 26.47 -61.53 -8.98
C ASP A 83 27.41 -62.26 -8.00
N LEU A 84 27.77 -61.47 -6.95
CA LEU A 84 28.39 -61.73 -5.64
C LEU A 84 29.68 -62.59 -5.43
N ASP A 85 30.47 -62.04 -4.50
CA ASP A 85 31.45 -62.64 -3.58
C ASP A 85 32.83 -63.18 -4.04
N SER A 86 33.76 -63.09 -3.09
CA SER A 86 35.12 -63.67 -3.06
C SER A 86 36.17 -63.11 -4.02
N LEU A 87 36.67 -61.90 -3.71
CA LEU A 87 38.02 -61.48 -4.14
C LEU A 87 39.10 -62.30 -3.42
N ALA A 88 39.37 -63.50 -3.93
CA ALA A 88 40.43 -64.40 -3.48
C ALA A 88 41.42 -64.67 -4.61
N GLU A 89 42.29 -63.70 -4.93
CA GLU A 89 43.33 -63.90 -5.93
C GLU A 89 44.66 -63.22 -5.57
N SER A 90 45.60 -64.04 -5.11
CA SER A 90 47.04 -63.83 -5.25
C SER A 90 47.69 -65.22 -5.28
N PRO A 91 48.69 -65.47 -6.14
CA PRO A 91 48.71 -66.73 -6.90
C PRO A 91 49.67 -67.80 -6.35
N GLU A 92 49.27 -69.07 -6.48
CA GLU A 92 50.13 -70.22 -6.20
C GLU A 92 49.89 -71.36 -7.20
N SER A 93 50.53 -71.28 -8.38
CA SER A 93 51.18 -72.43 -9.06
C SER A 93 51.89 -72.03 -10.36
N ASP A 94 53.06 -72.66 -10.54
CA ASP A 94 53.79 -73.01 -11.77
C ASP A 94 54.26 -71.97 -12.82
N PHE A 95 55.45 -72.27 -13.34
CA PHE A 95 56.26 -71.67 -14.41
C PHE A 95 57.08 -70.39 -14.10
N MET A 96 58.41 -70.36 -14.31
CA MET A 96 59.40 -71.45 -14.52
C MET A 96 60.85 -70.90 -14.44
N SER A 97 61.84 -71.77 -14.19
CA SER A 97 63.30 -71.51 -14.33
C SER A 97 63.92 -70.44 -13.38
N ALA A 98 65.26 -70.34 -13.19
CA ALA A 98 66.38 -70.97 -13.90
C ALA A 98 67.65 -71.21 -13.01
N VAL A 99 68.35 -72.32 -13.29
CA VAL A 99 69.80 -72.42 -13.66
C VAL A 99 70.92 -72.13 -12.62
N ASN A 100 71.72 -73.19 -12.35
CA ASN A 100 73.12 -73.35 -12.78
C ASN A 100 73.38 -74.87 -12.87
N GLU A 101 73.79 -75.51 -13.97
CA GLU A 101 74.83 -75.22 -14.96
C GLU A 101 76.27 -75.36 -14.41
N PHE A 102 76.95 -76.43 -14.83
CA PHE A 102 78.24 -76.35 -15.55
C PHE A 102 78.62 -77.75 -16.11
N VAL A 103 78.62 -77.89 -17.45
CA VAL A 103 79.61 -78.58 -18.33
C VAL A 103 80.01 -80.04 -17.97
N ILE A 104 79.92 -81.08 -18.84
CA ILE A 104 80.20 -81.30 -20.28
C ILE A 104 79.01 -82.13 -20.88
N GLU A 105 78.43 -81.87 -22.06
CA GLU A 105 78.75 -82.48 -23.39
C GLU A 105 78.93 -84.03 -23.36
N GLU A 106 78.44 -84.86 -24.29
CA GLU A 106 77.95 -84.66 -25.67
C GLU A 106 76.62 -85.42 -25.98
N ASN A 107 76.02 -85.09 -27.13
CA ASN A 107 75.00 -85.87 -27.88
C ASN A 107 75.74 -86.77 -28.93
N PRO A 108 75.12 -87.67 -29.76
CA PRO A 108 73.75 -87.61 -30.27
C PRO A 108 72.95 -88.94 -30.34
N VAL A 109 71.73 -88.80 -30.87
CA VAL A 109 70.76 -89.86 -31.20
C VAL A 109 71.23 -90.78 -32.35
N SER A 110 70.66 -91.99 -32.36
CA SER A 110 70.62 -93.04 -33.41
C SER A 110 70.67 -92.60 -34.88
N PRO A 111 71.06 -93.50 -35.80
CA PRO A 111 70.02 -94.06 -36.67
C PRO A 111 70.13 -95.57 -37.06
N ASN A 112 68.95 -96.22 -37.07
CA ASN A 112 68.45 -97.26 -37.99
C ASN A 112 69.26 -98.48 -38.51
N VAL A 113 68.72 -99.66 -38.14
CA VAL A 113 68.28 -100.77 -39.03
C VAL A 113 69.35 -101.70 -39.66
N ILE A 114 68.88 -102.90 -40.07
CA ILE A 114 69.59 -104.06 -40.67
C ILE A 114 70.41 -104.86 -39.64
N SER A 115 70.29 -106.18 -39.44
CA SER A 115 69.32 -107.28 -39.68
C SER A 115 70.08 -108.56 -39.25
N ASP A 116 69.39 -109.65 -38.94
CA ASP A 116 70.00 -110.97 -38.76
C ASP A 116 70.67 -111.49 -40.07
N PRO A 117 71.72 -112.32 -39.98
CA PRO A 117 71.49 -113.72 -40.39
C PRO A 117 72.25 -114.78 -39.56
N GLN A 118 71.48 -115.67 -38.92
CA GLN A 118 71.39 -117.11 -39.23
C GLN A 118 72.69 -117.96 -39.32
N SER A 119 72.79 -118.93 -38.39
CA SER A 119 73.66 -120.15 -38.32
C SER A 119 73.82 -120.94 -39.64
N PRO A 120 74.77 -121.90 -39.85
CA PRO A 120 75.49 -122.71 -38.82
C PRO A 120 76.95 -123.19 -39.14
N GLU A 121 77.45 -124.16 -38.34
CA GLU A 121 78.13 -125.40 -38.79
C GLU A 121 79.63 -125.69 -38.45
N MET A 122 79.95 -126.99 -38.49
CA MET A 122 81.04 -127.85 -37.99
C MET A 122 82.54 -127.49 -38.19
N MET A 123 83.36 -127.91 -37.22
CA MET A 123 84.53 -128.83 -37.38
C MET A 123 84.80 -129.51 -36.02
N VAL A 124 84.61 -130.81 -35.76
CA VAL A 124 84.98 -132.09 -36.42
C VAL A 124 86.40 -132.56 -36.07
N GLU A 125 86.49 -133.78 -35.52
CA GLU A 125 87.72 -134.51 -35.21
C GLU A 125 88.43 -135.01 -36.48
N SER A 126 89.77 -134.88 -36.59
CA SER A 126 90.60 -135.76 -37.42
C SER A 126 92.10 -135.66 -37.11
N LEU A 127 92.86 -136.70 -37.50
CA LEU A 127 94.25 -137.11 -37.18
C LEU A 127 94.35 -138.07 -35.98
N TYR A 128 93.79 -139.27 -36.00
CA TYR A 128 93.87 -140.30 -37.06
C TYR A 128 95.30 -140.72 -37.45
N SER A 129 95.76 -141.81 -36.80
CA SER A 129 96.35 -142.98 -37.47
C SER A 129 97.46 -142.76 -38.50
N SER A 130 98.64 -142.28 -38.08
CA SER A 130 99.88 -142.42 -38.87
C SER A 130 101.15 -142.48 -38.01
N VAL A 131 101.41 -143.66 -37.40
CA VAL A 131 102.70 -144.42 -37.36
C VAL A 131 102.41 -145.74 -36.61
N ILE A 132 101.87 -146.72 -37.33
CA ILE A 132 101.90 -148.15 -36.97
C ILE A 132 102.50 -149.01 -38.11
N ASN A 133 102.49 -148.51 -39.35
CA ASN A 133 102.99 -149.21 -40.54
C ASN A 133 104.44 -148.81 -40.91
N ALA A 134 105.32 -148.64 -39.93
CA ALA A 134 106.74 -148.35 -40.17
C ALA A 134 107.64 -149.22 -39.28
N ILE A 135 108.47 -150.05 -39.93
CA ILE A 135 109.53 -150.89 -39.31
C ILE A 135 109.01 -152.04 -38.44
N ASP A 136 108.10 -152.84 -39.01
CA ASP A 136 108.41 -154.28 -39.09
C ASP A 136 109.31 -154.52 -40.34
N SER A 137 109.92 -155.70 -40.46
CA SER A 137 110.71 -156.16 -41.62
C SER A 137 112.08 -155.48 -41.88
N ARG A 138 113.02 -155.67 -40.94
CA ARG A 138 114.41 -156.11 -41.21
C ARG A 138 115.12 -156.46 -39.90
N ARG A 139 115.80 -157.61 -39.73
CA ARG A 139 116.14 -158.67 -40.70
C ARG A 139 116.30 -160.03 -39.99
N MET A 140 115.49 -161.02 -40.35
CA MET A 140 115.81 -162.44 -40.14
C MET A 140 116.57 -162.94 -41.37
N GLN A 141 117.89 -163.15 -41.24
CA GLN A 141 118.86 -163.79 -42.16
C GLN A 141 120.24 -163.69 -41.46
N ASP A 142 121.11 -164.70 -41.37
CA ASP A 142 121.03 -166.10 -41.80
C ASP A 142 121.91 -167.00 -40.91
N THR A 143 121.68 -168.31 -40.97
CA THR A 143 122.55 -169.34 -40.37
C THR A 143 123.47 -170.01 -41.39
N SER A 144 124.68 -170.35 -40.93
CA SER A 144 125.60 -171.37 -41.49
C SER A 144 126.29 -171.16 -42.85
N SER A 145 127.62 -171.01 -42.79
CA SER A 145 128.59 -171.71 -43.67
C SER A 145 129.98 -171.68 -43.02
N CYS A 146 131.01 -172.41 -43.47
CA CYS A 146 131.16 -173.85 -43.71
C CYS A 146 132.63 -174.09 -44.13
N VAL A 147 133.43 -174.90 -43.40
CA VAL A 147 134.72 -175.50 -43.87
C VAL A 147 135.87 -174.48 -44.16
N LYS A 148 137.15 -174.66 -43.76
CA LYS A 148 137.91 -175.75 -43.11
C LYS A 148 139.21 -175.18 -42.45
N ASP A 149 139.91 -176.00 -41.66
CA ASP A 149 141.39 -176.14 -41.46
C ASP A 149 142.33 -174.89 -41.50
N VAL A 150 143.33 -174.69 -40.61
CA VAL A 150 143.80 -175.46 -39.42
C VAL A 150 144.74 -174.60 -38.54
N SER A 151 144.88 -174.97 -37.26
CA SER A 151 145.96 -174.63 -36.28
C SER A 151 146.25 -173.17 -35.81
N VAL A 152 146.24 -173.02 -34.47
CA VAL A 152 147.25 -172.35 -33.60
C VAL A 152 147.34 -170.81 -33.52
N GLU A 153 147.41 -170.19 -32.32
CA GLU A 153 146.65 -170.44 -31.07
C GLU A 153 146.70 -169.27 -30.06
N ASN A 154 145.60 -169.08 -29.32
CA ASN A 154 145.51 -168.73 -27.88
C ASN A 154 146.35 -167.61 -27.22
N ALA A 155 146.91 -166.65 -27.96
CA ALA A 155 147.41 -165.39 -27.36
C ALA A 155 146.34 -164.30 -27.15
N SER A 156 145.19 -164.40 -27.84
CA SER A 156 144.23 -163.29 -28.00
C SER A 156 143.04 -163.28 -27.03
N LEU A 157 142.73 -164.41 -26.37
CA LEU A 157 141.45 -164.60 -25.69
C LEU A 157 141.25 -163.68 -24.46
N ASN A 158 142.28 -163.53 -23.62
CA ASN A 158 142.20 -162.73 -22.38
C ASN A 158 141.92 -161.23 -22.66
N VAL A 159 142.48 -160.66 -23.73
CA VAL A 159 142.38 -159.21 -24.03
C VAL A 159 140.94 -158.79 -24.40
N CYS A 160 140.12 -159.72 -24.88
CA CYS A 160 138.74 -159.42 -25.29
C CYS A 160 137.78 -159.26 -24.09
N VAL A 161 137.98 -160.04 -23.02
CA VAL A 161 137.11 -160.03 -21.84
C VAL A 161 137.21 -158.71 -21.07
N GLU A 162 138.44 -158.21 -20.89
CA GLU A 162 138.72 -156.96 -20.16
C GLU A 162 137.97 -155.75 -20.74
N LYS A 163 137.96 -155.62 -22.08
CA LYS A 163 137.28 -154.51 -22.77
C LYS A 163 135.76 -154.49 -22.54
N CYS A 164 135.13 -155.66 -22.48
CA CYS A 164 133.69 -155.75 -22.26
C CYS A 164 133.29 -155.27 -20.85
N MET A 165 134.12 -155.52 -19.83
CA MET A 165 133.85 -155.02 -18.47
C MET A 165 133.90 -153.50 -18.37
N VAL A 166 134.86 -152.84 -19.04
CA VAL A 166 135.00 -151.38 -19.03
C VAL A 166 133.78 -150.69 -19.62
N ILE A 167 133.29 -151.15 -20.78
CA ILE A 167 132.11 -150.57 -21.45
C ILE A 167 130.84 -150.76 -20.61
N ALA A 168 130.68 -151.92 -19.97
CA ALA A 168 129.56 -152.17 -19.06
C ALA A 168 129.58 -151.23 -17.85
N GLN A 169 130.75 -150.99 -17.25
CA GLN A 169 130.91 -150.07 -16.12
C GLN A 169 130.62 -148.61 -16.51
N ASP A 170 131.04 -148.17 -17.70
CA ASP A 170 130.87 -146.79 -18.15
C ASP A 170 129.40 -146.44 -18.49
N SER A 171 128.67 -147.38 -19.09
CA SER A 171 127.21 -147.23 -19.30
C SER A 171 126.44 -147.08 -17.98
N LYS A 172 126.91 -147.74 -16.91
CA LYS A 172 126.36 -147.67 -15.55
C LYS A 172 126.67 -146.36 -14.83
N VAL A 173 127.64 -145.57 -15.32
CA VAL A 173 127.86 -144.17 -14.90
C VAL A 173 126.88 -143.25 -15.61
N HIS A 174 126.77 -143.36 -16.94
CA HIS A 174 125.85 -142.53 -17.75
C HIS A 174 124.38 -142.67 -17.32
N LEU A 175 123.90 -143.90 -17.08
CA LEU A 175 122.54 -144.14 -16.56
C LEU A 175 122.32 -143.55 -15.16
N ARG A 176 123.38 -143.35 -14.36
CA ARG A 176 123.28 -142.68 -13.06
C ARG A 176 123.17 -141.16 -13.23
N SER A 177 123.95 -140.56 -14.14
CA SER A 177 123.83 -139.13 -14.49
C SER A 177 122.39 -138.80 -14.93
N ILE A 178 121.84 -139.52 -15.91
CA ILE A 178 120.49 -139.28 -16.44
C ILE A 178 119.42 -139.37 -15.33
N LYS A 179 119.57 -140.29 -14.37
CA LYS A 179 118.68 -140.37 -13.19
C LYS A 179 118.75 -139.10 -12.34
N ASP A 180 119.96 -138.60 -12.09
CA ASP A 180 120.18 -137.45 -11.22
C ASP A 180 119.77 -136.13 -11.91
N ASP A 181 119.94 -136.04 -13.25
CA ASP A 181 119.38 -134.98 -14.11
C ASP A 181 117.84 -134.96 -14.05
N LEU A 182 117.18 -136.12 -14.17
CA LEU A 182 115.72 -136.24 -14.04
C LEU A 182 115.22 -135.87 -12.64
N CYS A 183 116.00 -136.13 -11.59
CA CYS A 183 115.73 -135.62 -10.25
C CYS A 183 115.85 -134.08 -10.19
N HIS A 184 116.86 -133.48 -10.83
CA HIS A 184 117.03 -132.03 -10.88
C HIS A 184 115.85 -131.34 -11.59
N PHE A 185 115.46 -131.83 -12.78
CA PHE A 185 114.32 -131.27 -13.52
C PHE A 185 113.00 -131.35 -12.72
N ARG A 186 112.77 -132.45 -11.99
CA ARG A 186 111.60 -132.57 -11.09
C ARG A 186 111.61 -131.48 -10.00
N THR A 187 112.75 -131.24 -9.36
CA THR A 187 112.90 -130.21 -8.34
C THR A 187 112.72 -128.80 -8.91
N LEU A 188 113.20 -128.55 -10.15
CA LEU A 188 113.01 -127.28 -10.84
C LEU A 188 111.52 -127.00 -11.12
N VAL A 189 110.80 -127.96 -11.72
CA VAL A 189 109.35 -127.83 -12.01
C VAL A 189 108.54 -127.61 -10.72
N GLN A 190 108.89 -128.29 -9.63
CA GLN A 190 108.24 -128.07 -8.32
C GLN A 190 108.49 -126.66 -7.77
N ARG A 191 109.68 -126.08 -7.99
CA ARG A 191 109.98 -124.69 -7.62
C ARG A 191 109.15 -123.70 -8.43
N GLU A 192 109.18 -123.79 -9.76
CA GLU A 192 108.42 -122.91 -10.65
C GLU A 192 106.91 -122.95 -10.34
N GLN A 193 106.36 -124.13 -10.02
CA GLN A 193 104.96 -124.28 -9.62
C GLN A 193 104.65 -123.56 -8.29
N CYS A 194 105.56 -123.61 -7.31
CA CYS A 194 105.42 -122.88 -6.05
C CYS A 194 105.55 -121.36 -6.27
N ASP A 195 106.53 -120.92 -7.04
CA ASP A 195 106.80 -119.49 -7.24
C ASP A 195 105.70 -118.82 -8.09
N PHE A 196 105.17 -119.50 -9.11
CA PHE A 196 103.97 -119.06 -9.82
C PHE A 196 102.74 -119.01 -8.89
N SER A 197 102.54 -120.02 -8.03
CA SER A 197 101.45 -120.02 -7.04
C SER A 197 101.56 -118.88 -6.03
N ASN A 198 102.78 -118.49 -5.66
CA ASN A 198 103.01 -117.38 -4.73
C ASN A 198 102.80 -116.03 -5.43
N SER A 199 103.32 -115.85 -6.64
CA SER A 199 103.07 -114.65 -7.47
C SER A 199 101.58 -114.40 -7.68
N LEU A 200 100.82 -115.44 -8.05
CA LEU A 200 99.36 -115.36 -8.25
C LEU A 200 98.59 -114.98 -6.97
N LYS A 201 99.06 -115.40 -5.78
CA LYS A 201 98.50 -114.99 -4.49
C LYS A 201 98.80 -113.52 -4.19
N CYS A 202 100.01 -113.06 -4.48
CA CYS A 202 100.40 -111.65 -4.32
C CYS A 202 99.54 -110.75 -5.21
N THR A 203 99.43 -111.02 -6.52
CA THR A 203 98.60 -110.21 -7.43
C THR A 203 97.11 -110.25 -7.05
N SER A 204 96.60 -111.41 -6.59
CA SER A 204 95.22 -111.52 -6.10
C SER A 204 94.98 -110.64 -4.87
N LEU A 205 95.91 -110.64 -3.91
CA LEU A 205 95.81 -109.83 -2.69
C LEU A 205 95.97 -108.33 -2.98
N GLU A 206 96.81 -107.95 -3.93
CA GLU A 206 96.93 -106.57 -4.44
C GLU A 206 95.63 -106.09 -5.08
N ILE A 207 95.02 -106.90 -5.96
CA ILE A 207 93.72 -106.60 -6.58
C ILE A 207 92.65 -106.37 -5.50
N VAL A 208 92.50 -107.28 -4.54
CA VAL A 208 91.54 -107.13 -3.43
C VAL A 208 91.81 -105.85 -2.62
N ASN A 209 93.07 -105.53 -2.34
CA ASN A 209 93.46 -104.32 -1.61
C ASN A 209 93.15 -103.03 -2.40
N THR A 210 93.34 -103.03 -3.72
CA THR A 210 92.94 -101.90 -4.58
C THR A 210 91.41 -101.74 -4.67
N ILE A 211 90.66 -102.83 -4.78
CA ILE A 211 89.18 -102.79 -4.80
C ILE A 211 88.64 -102.22 -3.48
N GLU A 212 89.14 -102.67 -2.33
CA GLU A 212 88.68 -102.16 -1.03
C GLU A 212 89.04 -100.69 -0.82
N LYS A 213 90.21 -100.24 -1.29
CA LYS A 213 90.59 -98.81 -1.30
C LYS A 213 89.67 -97.96 -2.17
N VAL A 214 89.33 -98.43 -3.37
CA VAL A 214 88.40 -97.73 -4.29
C VAL A 214 87.00 -97.67 -3.67
N LYS A 215 86.53 -98.77 -3.08
CA LYS A 215 85.26 -98.85 -2.34
C LYS A 215 85.19 -97.84 -1.21
N VAL A 216 86.17 -97.84 -0.29
CA VAL A 216 86.22 -96.88 0.84
C VAL A 216 86.34 -95.43 0.36
N SER A 217 87.10 -95.17 -0.72
CA SER A 217 87.18 -93.82 -1.29
C SER A 217 85.85 -93.38 -1.89
N LEU A 218 85.14 -94.24 -2.63
CA LEU A 218 83.85 -93.94 -3.22
C LEU A 218 82.76 -93.74 -2.15
N GLU A 219 82.72 -94.62 -1.15
CA GLU A 219 81.83 -94.53 0.00
C GLU A 219 82.05 -93.22 0.79
N LYS A 220 83.31 -92.81 1.01
CA LYS A 220 83.62 -91.51 1.60
C LYS A 220 83.14 -90.35 0.72
N THR A 221 83.46 -90.36 -0.59
CA THR A 221 83.07 -89.28 -1.51
C THR A 221 81.54 -89.14 -1.60
N LEU A 222 80.80 -90.26 -1.56
CA LEU A 222 79.34 -90.26 -1.57
C LEU A 222 78.76 -89.71 -0.26
N ASN A 223 79.32 -90.09 0.89
CA ASN A 223 78.92 -89.55 2.20
C ASN A 223 79.24 -88.06 2.34
N ASP A 224 80.45 -87.64 1.95
CA ASP A 224 80.87 -86.23 1.92
C ASP A 224 79.92 -85.41 1.01
N LYS A 225 79.56 -85.94 -0.17
CA LYS A 225 78.59 -85.29 -1.08
C LYS A 225 77.21 -85.17 -0.43
N HIS A 226 76.66 -86.27 0.10
CA HIS A 226 75.34 -86.28 0.71
C HIS A 226 75.25 -85.35 1.92
N GLN A 227 76.29 -85.28 2.75
CA GLN A 227 76.37 -84.39 3.89
C GLN A 227 76.40 -82.91 3.47
N ASN A 228 77.12 -82.57 2.38
CA ASN A 228 77.12 -81.22 1.81
C ASN A 228 75.76 -80.83 1.22
N GLU A 229 75.10 -81.73 0.48
CA GLU A 229 73.75 -81.51 -0.05
C GLU A 229 72.73 -81.30 1.07
N LEU A 230 72.77 -82.14 2.12
CA LEU A 230 71.92 -82.02 3.30
C LEU A 230 72.17 -80.70 4.06
N GLN A 231 73.42 -80.27 4.19
CA GLN A 231 73.77 -79.01 4.85
C GLN A 231 73.37 -77.77 4.04
N SER A 232 73.48 -77.83 2.70
CA SER A 232 72.99 -76.77 1.81
C SER A 232 71.46 -76.64 1.89
N LEU A 233 70.75 -77.75 1.76
CA LEU A 233 69.28 -77.78 1.85
C LEU A 233 68.79 -77.31 3.22
N LYS A 234 69.48 -77.70 4.31
CA LYS A 234 69.21 -77.20 5.65
C LYS A 234 69.38 -75.67 5.73
N SER A 235 70.46 -75.13 5.18
CA SER A 235 70.72 -73.68 5.17
C SER A 235 69.67 -72.90 4.36
N GLU A 236 69.15 -73.48 3.27
CA GLU A 236 68.05 -72.91 2.49
C GLU A 236 66.75 -72.87 3.31
N TYR A 237 66.38 -73.98 3.96
CA TYR A 237 65.20 -74.02 4.83
C TYR A 237 65.33 -73.07 6.04
N GLU A 238 66.49 -72.99 6.70
CA GLU A 238 66.74 -72.03 7.79
C GLU A 238 66.61 -70.58 7.29
N THR A 239 67.11 -70.27 6.09
CA THR A 239 66.95 -68.94 5.46
C THR A 239 65.48 -68.64 5.14
N LYS A 240 64.74 -69.61 4.59
CA LYS A 240 63.31 -69.47 4.27
C LYS A 240 62.45 -69.29 5.53
N ILE A 241 62.78 -70.01 6.61
CA ILE A 241 62.13 -69.86 7.92
C ILE A 241 62.42 -68.47 8.51
N ASN A 242 63.67 -68.01 8.47
CA ASN A 242 64.04 -66.68 8.98
C ASN A 242 63.29 -65.57 8.22
N LYS A 243 63.21 -65.65 6.89
CA LYS A 243 62.41 -64.69 6.10
C LYS A 243 60.93 -64.72 6.49
N LEU A 244 60.32 -65.89 6.62
CA LEU A 244 58.91 -66.01 7.05
C LEU A 244 58.66 -65.48 8.47
N LEU A 245 59.66 -65.52 9.36
CA LEU A 245 59.60 -64.89 10.67
C LEU A 245 59.70 -63.35 10.60
N GLU A 246 60.55 -62.81 9.72
CA GLU A 246 60.64 -61.37 9.46
C GLU A 246 59.36 -60.82 8.83
N ASP A 247 58.86 -61.46 7.75
CA ASP A 247 57.58 -61.17 7.11
C ASP A 247 56.42 -61.26 8.13
N GLY A 248 56.47 -62.25 9.03
CA GLY A 248 55.52 -62.45 10.11
C GLY A 248 55.53 -61.32 11.16
N GLU A 249 56.70 -60.86 11.60
CA GLU A 249 56.79 -59.72 12.53
C GLU A 249 56.47 -58.39 11.85
N GLU A 250 56.76 -58.21 10.55
CA GLU A 250 56.30 -57.05 9.79
C GLU A 250 54.77 -57.02 9.67
N ASN A 251 54.14 -58.15 9.32
CA ASN A 251 52.69 -58.25 9.27
C ASN A 251 52.05 -58.05 10.66
N LYS A 252 52.69 -58.52 11.74
CA LYS A 252 52.30 -58.24 13.13
C LYS A 252 52.45 -56.76 13.49
N LYS A 253 53.46 -56.04 12.98
CA LYS A 253 53.56 -54.57 13.09
C LYS A 253 52.46 -53.85 12.30
N LYS A 254 52.16 -54.29 11.07
CA LYS A 254 51.04 -53.76 10.25
C LYS A 254 49.70 -53.95 10.96
N ILE A 255 49.41 -55.14 11.48
CA ILE A 255 48.19 -55.44 12.24
C ILE A 255 48.10 -54.59 13.52
N LYS A 256 49.21 -54.41 14.26
CA LYS A 256 49.23 -53.49 15.42
C LYS A 256 48.90 -52.05 15.01
N LYS A 257 49.47 -51.55 13.90
CA LYS A 257 49.16 -50.21 13.38
C LYS A 257 47.69 -50.10 12.98
N LEU A 258 47.19 -51.02 12.16
CA LEU A 258 45.79 -51.04 11.72
C LEU A 258 44.80 -51.10 12.89
N LYS A 259 45.12 -51.80 13.98
CA LYS A 259 44.30 -51.77 15.21
C LYS A 259 44.32 -50.41 15.91
N GLY A 260 45.46 -49.72 15.93
CA GLY A 260 45.55 -48.34 16.42
C GLY A 260 44.79 -47.34 15.54
N ASP A 261 44.98 -47.44 14.22
CA ASP A 261 44.27 -46.61 13.24
C ASP A 261 42.73 -46.83 13.34
N LEU A 262 42.27 -48.06 13.55
CA LEU A 262 40.86 -48.40 13.73
C LEU A 262 40.28 -47.89 15.05
N LEU A 263 41.02 -47.99 16.16
CA LEU A 263 40.60 -47.40 17.44
C LEU A 263 40.50 -45.87 17.36
N GLY A 264 41.41 -45.21 16.64
CA GLY A 264 41.32 -43.77 16.38
C GLY A 264 40.11 -43.39 15.53
N LEU A 265 39.72 -44.23 14.56
CA LEU A 265 38.49 -44.04 13.79
C LEU A 265 37.22 -44.28 14.65
N GLU A 266 37.25 -45.25 15.56
CA GLU A 266 36.16 -45.51 16.52
C GLU A 266 35.97 -44.32 17.48
N GLU A 267 37.07 -43.75 18.01
CA GLU A 267 37.04 -42.52 18.81
C GLU A 267 36.50 -41.33 18.02
N VAL A 268 36.92 -41.13 16.76
CA VAL A 268 36.40 -40.05 15.90
C VAL A 268 34.91 -40.24 15.57
N LEU A 269 34.47 -41.48 15.33
CA LEU A 269 33.05 -41.78 15.12
C LEU A 269 32.21 -41.54 16.38
N GLN A 270 32.71 -41.91 17.56
CA GLN A 270 32.02 -41.65 18.82
C GLN A 270 31.90 -40.15 19.09
N ASN A 271 32.99 -39.39 18.98
CA ASN A 271 32.95 -37.92 19.09
C ASN A 271 31.96 -37.29 18.10
N LYS A 272 31.83 -37.82 16.88
CA LYS A 272 30.84 -37.34 15.90
C LYS A 272 29.40 -37.73 16.26
N ASN A 273 29.16 -38.91 16.84
CA ASN A 273 27.85 -39.27 17.37
C ASN A 273 27.43 -38.33 18.52
N ASP A 274 28.37 -37.96 19.40
CA ASP A 274 28.12 -37.04 20.51
C ASP A 274 27.89 -35.59 20.00
N GLU A 275 28.63 -35.13 18.98
CA GLU A 275 28.30 -33.88 18.26
C GLU A 275 26.89 -33.92 17.66
N PHE A 276 26.49 -35.01 16.99
CA PHE A 276 25.15 -35.14 16.42
C PHE A 276 24.06 -35.15 17.50
N ALA A 277 24.30 -35.78 18.66
CA ALA A 277 23.39 -35.74 19.80
C ALA A 277 23.23 -34.31 20.34
N MET A 278 24.33 -33.56 20.48
CA MET A 278 24.29 -32.16 20.91
C MET A 278 23.53 -31.27 19.93
N VAL A 279 23.80 -31.37 18.63
CA VAL A 279 23.10 -30.60 17.58
C VAL A 279 21.61 -30.97 17.50
N LYS A 280 21.27 -32.25 17.74
CA LYS A 280 19.86 -32.67 17.86
C LYS A 280 19.17 -32.02 19.04
N ASN A 281 19.79 -32.04 20.22
CA ASN A 281 19.24 -31.43 21.44
C ASN A 281 19.09 -29.91 21.31
N GLU A 282 20.05 -29.23 20.69
CA GLU A 282 19.97 -27.79 20.37
C GLU A 282 18.82 -27.50 19.40
N LYS A 283 18.65 -28.30 18.34
CA LYS A 283 17.52 -28.19 17.41
C LYS A 283 16.18 -28.38 18.12
N GLU A 284 16.06 -29.36 19.01
CA GLU A 284 14.84 -29.61 19.78
C GLU A 284 14.53 -28.44 20.74
N ALA A 285 15.54 -27.88 21.40
CA ALA A 285 15.39 -26.67 22.22
C ALA A 285 14.96 -25.44 21.40
N VAL A 286 15.51 -25.25 20.19
CA VAL A 286 15.09 -24.17 19.27
C VAL A 286 13.65 -24.36 18.81
N VAL A 287 13.20 -25.59 18.54
CA VAL A 287 11.80 -25.88 18.20
C VAL A 287 10.87 -25.58 19.37
N CYS A 288 11.23 -25.94 20.60
CA CYS A 288 10.44 -25.59 21.79
C CYS A 288 10.32 -24.06 21.97
N LEU A 289 11.44 -23.33 21.84
CA LEU A 289 11.46 -21.86 21.93
C LEU A 289 10.71 -21.16 20.78
N GLN A 290 10.62 -21.80 19.61
CA GLN A 290 9.80 -21.33 18.49
C GLN A 290 8.31 -21.54 18.79
N ASN A 291 7.91 -22.75 19.19
CA ASN A 291 6.53 -23.06 19.57
C ASN A 291 6.03 -22.14 20.70
N GLU A 292 6.88 -21.83 21.70
CA GLU A 292 6.55 -20.85 22.75
C GLU A 292 6.30 -19.44 22.22
N LYS A 293 7.01 -19.00 21.18
CA LYS A 293 6.81 -17.68 20.56
C LYS A 293 5.54 -17.67 19.72
N ASP A 294 5.29 -18.73 18.96
CA ASP A 294 4.11 -18.83 18.10
C ASP A 294 2.84 -18.93 18.95
N GLN A 295 2.88 -19.63 20.10
CA GLN A 295 1.80 -19.63 21.10
C GLN A 295 1.56 -18.23 21.68
N LYS A 296 2.61 -17.50 22.08
CA LYS A 296 2.49 -16.11 22.60
C LYS A 296 2.01 -15.12 21.54
N LEU A 297 2.34 -15.36 20.26
CA LEU A 297 1.82 -14.59 19.13
C LEU A 297 0.31 -14.84 18.95
N LEU A 298 -0.12 -16.11 18.96
CA LEU A 298 -1.53 -16.49 18.86
C LEU A 298 -2.37 -15.91 20.03
N GLU A 299 -1.82 -15.89 21.24
CA GLU A 299 -2.45 -15.27 22.42
C GLU A 299 -2.59 -13.75 22.27
N LEU A 300 -1.59 -13.06 21.68
CA LEU A 300 -1.66 -11.63 21.39
C LEU A 300 -2.64 -11.31 20.25
N GLU A 301 -2.72 -12.15 19.22
CA GLU A 301 -3.72 -12.02 18.15
C GLU A 301 -5.14 -12.17 18.71
N CYS A 302 -5.39 -13.20 19.53
CA CYS A 302 -6.69 -13.40 20.21
C CYS A 302 -7.07 -12.22 21.13
N GLN A 303 -6.11 -11.66 21.88
CA GLN A 303 -6.33 -10.45 22.69
C GLN A 303 -6.65 -9.23 21.81
N MET A 304 -5.96 -9.06 20.67
CA MET A 304 -6.21 -7.97 19.73
C MET A 304 -7.58 -8.08 19.05
N GLU A 305 -8.01 -9.29 18.67
CA GLU A 305 -9.36 -9.53 18.13
C GLU A 305 -10.46 -9.25 19.16
N THR A 306 -10.22 -9.62 20.42
CA THR A 306 -11.12 -9.33 21.56
C THR A 306 -11.24 -7.81 21.75
N GLN A 307 -10.12 -7.10 21.89
CA GLN A 307 -10.11 -5.63 22.03
C GLN A 307 -10.74 -4.91 20.83
N ASN A 308 -10.50 -5.39 19.60
CA ASN A 308 -11.12 -4.81 18.40
C ASN A 308 -12.66 -5.03 18.39
N SER A 309 -13.13 -6.13 18.97
CA SER A 309 -14.57 -6.41 19.15
C SER A 309 -15.19 -5.50 20.21
N GLU A 310 -14.55 -5.34 21.37
CA GLU A 310 -14.96 -4.38 22.41
C GLU A 310 -15.00 -2.94 21.86
N ILE A 311 -13.98 -2.53 21.11
CA ILE A 311 -13.91 -1.21 20.45
C ILE A 311 -15.04 -1.02 19.43
N LYS A 312 -15.49 -2.09 18.77
CA LYS A 312 -16.63 -2.05 17.83
C LYS A 312 -17.96 -1.87 18.57
N GLU A 313 -18.18 -2.60 19.66
CA GLU A 313 -19.38 -2.44 20.50
C GLU A 313 -19.43 -1.07 21.19
N LEU A 314 -18.29 -0.56 21.67
CA LEU A 314 -18.16 0.78 22.24
C LEU A 314 -18.40 1.90 21.19
N ARG A 315 -18.08 1.65 19.91
CA ARG A 315 -18.44 2.57 18.82
C ARG A 315 -19.95 2.57 18.54
N GLN A 316 -20.58 1.39 18.51
CA GLN A 316 -22.01 1.23 18.25
C GLN A 316 -22.87 1.83 19.38
N SER A 317 -22.53 1.55 20.64
CA SER A 317 -23.20 2.16 21.80
C SER A 317 -23.05 3.69 21.84
N ARG A 318 -21.86 4.22 21.52
CA ARG A 318 -21.66 5.67 21.37
C ARG A 318 -22.48 6.26 20.22
N GLU A 319 -22.65 5.55 19.12
CA GLU A 319 -23.46 5.98 17.97
C GLU A 319 -24.96 6.02 18.31
N ILE A 320 -25.47 5.02 19.04
CA ILE A 320 -26.84 5.02 19.59
C ILE A 320 -27.05 6.22 20.53
N VAL A 321 -26.15 6.43 21.50
CA VAL A 321 -26.23 7.55 22.45
C VAL A 321 -26.14 8.92 21.76
N LEU A 322 -25.39 9.03 20.65
CA LEU A 322 -25.38 10.24 19.83
C LEU A 322 -26.70 10.47 19.09
N GLU A 323 -27.38 9.42 18.63
CA GLU A 323 -28.69 9.54 17.99
C GLU A 323 -29.79 9.90 19.01
N ASP A 324 -29.78 9.28 20.19
CA ASP A 324 -30.65 9.65 21.32
C ASP A 324 -30.44 11.12 21.73
N LEU A 325 -29.19 11.60 21.73
CA LEU A 325 -28.86 13.00 22.03
C LEU A 325 -29.37 13.97 20.95
N LYS A 326 -29.26 13.61 19.65
CA LYS A 326 -29.88 14.39 18.56
C LYS A 326 -31.39 14.45 18.73
N LYS A 327 -32.03 13.31 19.01
CA LYS A 327 -33.47 13.21 19.21
C LYS A 327 -33.94 14.09 20.38
N LEU A 328 -33.24 14.05 21.51
CA LEU A 328 -33.49 14.93 22.65
C LEU A 328 -33.28 16.42 22.31
N HIS A 329 -32.30 16.75 21.47
CA HIS A 329 -32.08 18.12 21.02
C HIS A 329 -33.22 18.61 20.12
N VAL A 330 -33.71 17.79 19.18
CA VAL A 330 -34.89 18.09 18.36
C VAL A 330 -36.13 18.28 19.23
N GLU A 331 -36.44 17.32 20.11
CA GLU A 331 -37.58 17.42 21.04
C GLU A 331 -37.51 18.68 21.94
N ASN A 332 -36.31 19.10 22.34
CA ASN A 332 -36.12 20.29 23.15
C ASN A 332 -36.31 21.59 22.33
N ASN A 333 -35.86 21.59 21.07
CA ASN A 333 -36.10 22.71 20.15
C ASN A 333 -37.59 22.84 19.80
N GLU A 334 -38.30 21.73 19.59
CA GLU A 334 -39.76 21.69 19.40
C GLU A 334 -40.49 22.25 20.64
N LYS A 335 -40.13 21.80 21.85
CA LYS A 335 -40.69 22.33 23.11
C LYS A 335 -40.39 23.83 23.29
N LEU A 336 -39.21 24.30 22.88
CA LEU A 336 -38.85 25.72 22.92
C LEU A 336 -39.63 26.55 21.88
N GLN A 337 -39.92 26.01 20.70
CA GLN A 337 -40.76 26.66 19.69
C GLN A 337 -42.23 26.74 20.14
N LEU A 338 -42.77 25.65 20.71
CA LEU A 338 -44.11 25.64 21.30
C LEU A 338 -44.24 26.68 22.42
N LEU A 339 -43.29 26.72 23.36
CA LEU A 339 -43.29 27.71 24.45
C LEU A 339 -43.22 29.16 23.93
N ARG A 340 -42.48 29.42 22.83
CA ARG A 340 -42.47 30.74 22.18
C ARG A 340 -43.83 31.09 21.58
N ALA A 341 -44.46 30.17 20.87
CA ALA A 341 -45.79 30.37 20.28
C ALA A 341 -46.88 30.56 21.35
N GLU A 342 -46.79 29.85 22.48
CA GLU A 342 -47.67 30.05 23.64
C GLU A 342 -47.49 31.45 24.26
N LEU A 343 -46.25 31.91 24.44
CA LEU A 343 -45.94 33.25 24.95
C LEU A 343 -46.39 34.35 23.97
N GLU A 344 -46.15 34.21 22.68
CA GLU A 344 -46.58 35.16 21.65
C GLU A 344 -48.11 35.24 21.58
N SER A 345 -48.81 34.10 21.62
CA SER A 345 -50.27 34.03 21.69
C SER A 345 -50.83 34.73 22.95
N LEU A 346 -50.18 34.53 24.10
CA LEU A 346 -50.54 35.18 25.35
C LEU A 346 -50.31 36.70 25.29
N GLU A 347 -49.20 37.15 24.71
CA GLU A 347 -48.90 38.58 24.51
C GLU A 347 -49.90 39.24 23.54
N GLN A 348 -50.19 38.61 22.40
CA GLN A 348 -51.22 39.07 21.46
C GLN A 348 -52.61 39.14 22.12
N SER A 349 -52.97 38.14 22.94
CA SER A 349 -54.23 38.14 23.69
C SER A 349 -54.29 39.28 24.71
N HIS A 350 -53.20 39.51 25.46
CA HIS A 350 -53.12 40.59 26.45
C HIS A 350 -53.12 41.98 25.79
N LEU A 351 -52.42 42.16 24.67
CA LEU A 351 -52.47 43.39 23.86
C LEU A 351 -53.90 43.67 23.37
N LYS A 352 -54.59 42.66 22.86
CA LYS A 352 -55.99 42.77 22.39
C LYS A 352 -56.97 43.06 23.54
N GLU A 353 -56.75 42.48 24.72
CA GLU A 353 -57.51 42.82 25.92
C GLU A 353 -57.25 44.27 26.36
N LEU A 354 -56.00 44.73 26.34
CA LEU A 354 -55.62 46.10 26.69
C LEU A 354 -56.24 47.11 25.71
N GLU A 355 -56.20 46.82 24.41
CA GLU A 355 -56.84 47.62 23.36
C GLU A 355 -58.36 47.67 23.56
N SER A 356 -59.01 46.52 23.77
CA SER A 356 -60.45 46.43 24.00
C SER A 356 -60.88 47.24 25.24
N ASN A 357 -60.08 47.17 26.32
CA ASN A 357 -60.30 47.98 27.52
C ASN A 357 -60.10 49.48 27.27
N LEU A 358 -59.13 49.88 26.43
CA LEU A 358 -58.89 51.27 26.07
C LEU A 358 -60.03 51.82 25.20
N GLN A 359 -60.45 51.07 24.17
CA GLN A 359 -61.61 51.39 23.33
C GLN A 359 -62.90 51.53 24.17
N ALA A 360 -63.14 50.63 25.13
CA ALA A 360 -64.28 50.69 26.03
C ALA A 360 -64.25 51.94 26.94
N ARG A 361 -63.08 52.33 27.47
CA ARG A 361 -62.93 53.58 28.25
C ARG A 361 -63.18 54.81 27.38
N HIS A 362 -62.59 54.87 26.18
CA HIS A 362 -62.79 55.98 25.26
C HIS A 362 -64.28 56.13 24.87
N LEU A 363 -64.99 55.02 24.63
CA LEU A 363 -66.42 55.04 24.37
C LEU A 363 -67.21 55.55 25.59
N GLN A 364 -66.90 55.05 26.80
CA GLN A 364 -67.54 55.49 28.04
C GLN A 364 -67.31 56.99 28.33
N GLU A 365 -66.10 57.50 28.08
CA GLU A 365 -65.78 58.93 28.22
C GLU A 365 -66.51 59.77 27.16
N PHE A 366 -66.62 59.28 25.92
CA PHE A 366 -67.35 59.96 24.85
C PHE A 366 -68.86 60.00 25.12
N GLU A 367 -69.46 58.89 25.58
CA GLU A 367 -70.86 58.84 26.02
C GLU A 367 -71.12 59.79 27.20
N LYS A 368 -70.20 59.84 28.18
CA LYS A 368 -70.27 60.78 29.30
C LYS A 368 -70.23 62.23 28.82
N VAL A 369 -69.29 62.60 27.96
CA VAL A 369 -69.19 63.96 27.41
C VAL A 369 -70.41 64.33 26.56
N LEU A 370 -70.96 63.39 25.78
CA LEU A 370 -72.21 63.59 25.05
C LEU A 370 -73.41 63.82 26.00
N ALA A 371 -73.48 63.08 27.11
CA ALA A 371 -74.53 63.24 28.12
C ALA A 371 -74.40 64.59 28.86
N GLU A 372 -73.19 64.99 29.26
CA GLU A 372 -72.90 66.29 29.88
C GLU A 372 -73.20 67.45 28.92
N HIS A 373 -72.81 67.35 27.66
CA HIS A 373 -73.13 68.34 26.62
C HIS A 373 -74.63 68.43 26.36
N LYS A 374 -75.36 67.30 26.35
CA LYS A 374 -76.82 67.28 26.18
C LYS A 374 -77.54 67.94 27.37
N ASP A 375 -77.14 67.64 28.60
CA ASP A 375 -77.67 68.30 29.79
C ASP A 375 -77.35 69.81 29.80
N CYS A 376 -76.17 70.23 29.34
CA CYS A 376 -75.85 71.64 29.13
C CYS A 376 -76.74 72.29 28.06
N LEU A 377 -77.03 71.62 26.94
CA LEU A 377 -77.97 72.11 25.93
C LEU A 377 -79.40 72.20 26.47
N ASP A 378 -79.89 71.21 27.20
CA ASP A 378 -81.24 71.22 27.79
C ASP A 378 -81.36 72.29 28.90
N LYS A 379 -80.30 72.56 29.67
CA LYS A 379 -80.22 73.70 30.60
C LYS A 379 -80.26 75.04 29.86
N LEU A 380 -79.41 75.23 28.85
CA LEU A 380 -79.37 76.46 28.04
C LEU A 380 -80.69 76.71 27.29
N LYS A 381 -81.36 75.64 26.84
CA LYS A 381 -82.69 75.70 26.23
C LYS A 381 -83.75 76.17 27.23
N LYS A 382 -83.75 75.63 28.46
CA LYS A 382 -84.64 76.07 29.55
C LYS A 382 -84.37 77.53 29.95
N GLU A 383 -83.11 77.94 30.02
CA GLU A 383 -82.76 79.33 30.34
C GLU A 383 -83.22 80.30 29.24
N ASN A 384 -82.98 79.98 27.97
CA ASN A 384 -83.46 80.81 26.85
C ASN A 384 -84.99 80.84 26.76
N GLN A 385 -85.67 79.72 27.03
CA GLN A 385 -87.13 79.67 27.12
C GLN A 385 -87.65 80.59 28.24
N HIS A 386 -87.06 80.53 29.44
CA HIS A 386 -87.44 81.38 30.56
C HIS A 386 -87.16 82.87 30.29
N ARG A 387 -86.03 83.20 29.65
CA ARG A 387 -85.74 84.57 29.19
C ARG A 387 -86.74 85.07 28.14
N LEU A 388 -87.23 84.19 27.26
CA LEU A 388 -88.25 84.51 26.27
C LEU A 388 -89.62 84.76 26.94
N GLU A 389 -90.01 83.91 27.89
CA GLU A 389 -91.21 84.06 28.70
C GLU A 389 -91.20 85.36 29.51
N GLN A 390 -90.08 85.67 30.19
CA GLN A 390 -89.89 86.93 30.92
C GLN A 390 -89.93 88.15 29.98
N MET A 391 -89.37 88.04 28.77
CA MET A 391 -89.45 89.09 27.75
C MET A 391 -90.90 89.28 27.28
N GLN A 392 -91.64 88.20 27.04
CA GLN A 392 -93.05 88.22 26.65
C GLN A 392 -93.92 88.85 27.74
N GLU A 393 -93.76 88.45 29.01
CA GLU A 393 -94.46 89.04 30.15
C GLU A 393 -94.16 90.55 30.27
N SER A 394 -92.89 90.95 30.17
CA SER A 394 -92.51 92.37 30.20
C SER A 394 -93.07 93.17 29.02
N HIS A 395 -93.18 92.55 27.84
CA HIS A 395 -93.77 93.16 26.66
C HIS A 395 -95.29 93.27 26.79
N GLU A 396 -95.96 92.26 27.36
CA GLU A 396 -97.40 92.28 27.61
C GLU A 396 -97.77 93.38 28.63
N VAL A 397 -96.99 93.54 29.71
CA VAL A 397 -97.15 94.66 30.65
C VAL A 397 -97.00 96.00 29.94
N VAL A 398 -95.94 96.20 29.13
CA VAL A 398 -95.75 97.44 28.36
C VAL A 398 -96.88 97.67 27.33
N MET A 399 -97.41 96.60 26.72
CA MET A 399 -98.55 96.70 25.81
C MET A 399 -99.84 97.07 26.55
N GLN A 400 -100.07 96.56 27.76
CA GLN A 400 -101.18 96.96 28.62
C GLN A 400 -101.05 98.44 29.07
N GLU A 401 -99.85 98.89 29.46
CA GLU A 401 -99.58 100.32 29.75
C GLU A 401 -99.85 101.21 28.51
N LYS A 402 -99.45 100.76 27.32
CA LYS A 402 -99.67 101.50 26.07
C LYS A 402 -101.14 101.52 25.68
N GLN A 403 -101.87 100.43 25.90
CA GLN A 403 -103.31 100.37 25.68
C GLN A 403 -104.05 101.33 26.63
N GLN A 404 -103.69 101.38 27.92
CA GLN A 404 -104.24 102.35 28.87
C GLN A 404 -103.93 103.80 28.46
N GLN A 405 -102.73 104.09 27.95
CA GLN A 405 -102.39 105.42 27.41
C GLN A 405 -103.22 105.78 26.16
N VAL A 406 -103.56 104.81 25.32
CA VAL A 406 -104.46 105.01 24.17
C VAL A 406 -105.89 105.26 24.64
N GLU A 407 -106.38 104.54 25.65
CA GLU A 407 -107.73 104.73 26.22
C GLU A 407 -107.86 106.09 26.92
N GLU A 408 -106.84 106.54 27.66
CA GLU A 408 -106.82 107.88 28.27
C GLU A 408 -106.79 108.99 27.21
N LEU A 409 -106.10 108.78 26.08
CA LEU A 409 -106.12 109.70 24.94
C LEU A 409 -107.47 109.68 24.20
N GLN A 410 -108.13 108.53 24.05
CA GLN A 410 -109.47 108.44 23.48
C GLN A 410 -110.49 109.19 24.35
N LEU A 411 -110.40 109.08 25.68
CA LEU A 411 -111.25 109.84 26.60
C LEU A 411 -111.09 111.35 26.38
N LYS A 412 -109.84 111.84 26.34
CA LYS A 412 -109.52 113.26 26.08
C LYS A 412 -109.98 113.74 24.70
N VAL A 413 -109.95 112.87 23.68
CA VAL A 413 -110.51 113.17 22.35
C VAL A 413 -112.04 113.26 22.39
N SER A 414 -112.71 112.45 23.22
CA SER A 414 -114.14 112.58 23.48
C SER A 414 -114.48 113.91 24.17
N ASP A 415 -113.76 114.27 25.24
CA ASP A 415 -113.94 115.54 25.96
C ASP A 415 -113.76 116.76 25.03
N LEU A 416 -112.74 116.71 24.15
CA LEU A 416 -112.50 117.74 23.14
C LEU A 416 -113.57 117.77 22.05
N SER A 417 -114.15 116.63 21.67
CA SER A 417 -115.27 116.57 20.72
C SER A 417 -116.55 117.14 21.32
N ASP A 418 -116.82 116.89 22.60
CA ASP A 418 -117.96 117.49 23.33
C ASP A 418 -117.77 119.01 23.51
N LEU A 419 -116.53 119.48 23.68
CA LEU A 419 -116.22 120.91 23.69
C LEU A 419 -116.41 121.53 22.29
N ARG A 420 -115.99 120.83 21.23
CA ARG A 420 -116.20 121.26 19.84
C ARG A 420 -117.69 121.35 19.50
N CYS A 421 -118.50 120.37 19.91
CA CYS A 421 -119.95 120.35 19.74
C CYS A 421 -120.63 121.56 20.42
N LYS A 422 -120.20 121.95 21.62
CA LYS A 422 -120.70 123.16 22.30
C LYS A 422 -120.36 124.45 21.53
N LEU A 423 -119.14 124.55 21.02
CA LEU A 423 -118.70 125.70 20.20
C LEU A 423 -119.40 125.73 18.83
N GLU A 424 -119.66 124.58 18.21
CA GLU A 424 -120.45 124.46 16.97
C GLU A 424 -121.89 124.99 17.19
N VAL A 425 -122.50 124.74 18.35
CA VAL A 425 -123.83 125.29 18.72
C VAL A 425 -123.79 126.80 18.98
N GLU A 426 -122.76 127.33 19.66
CA GLU A 426 -122.60 128.78 19.84
C GLU A 426 -122.36 129.51 18.50
N LEU A 427 -121.58 128.92 17.60
CA LEU A 427 -121.37 129.43 16.24
C LEU A 427 -122.68 129.44 15.44
N ALA A 428 -123.45 128.34 15.43
CA ALA A 428 -124.72 128.26 14.72
C ALA A 428 -125.75 129.31 15.19
N LEU A 429 -125.78 129.61 16.49
CA LEU A 429 -126.61 130.70 17.03
C LEU A 429 -126.15 132.08 16.55
N LYS A 430 -124.84 132.29 16.34
CA LYS A 430 -124.31 133.55 15.80
C LYS A 430 -124.43 133.67 14.29
N GLU A 431 -124.33 132.57 13.55
CA GLU A 431 -124.61 132.55 12.12
C GLU A 431 -126.08 132.92 11.85
N ALA A 432 -127.03 132.39 12.63
CA ALA A 432 -128.45 132.74 12.54
C ALA A 432 -128.71 134.26 12.73
N GLU A 433 -128.06 134.91 13.71
CA GLU A 433 -128.13 136.38 13.88
C GLU A 433 -127.59 137.14 12.65
N THR A 434 -126.58 136.60 11.95
CA THR A 434 -126.02 137.25 10.75
C THR A 434 -126.82 136.99 9.47
N ASP A 435 -127.45 135.82 9.33
CA ASP A 435 -128.21 135.45 8.13
C ASP A 435 -129.54 136.22 8.04
N GLU A 436 -130.18 136.58 9.16
CA GLU A 436 -131.33 137.50 9.16
C GLU A 436 -130.96 138.88 8.57
N MET A 437 -129.76 139.38 8.86
CA MET A 437 -129.24 140.64 8.33
C MET A 437 -128.86 140.57 6.84
N LYS A 438 -128.58 139.35 6.34
CA LYS A 438 -128.10 139.05 4.99
C LYS A 438 -129.23 138.74 4.00
N LEU A 439 -130.36 138.21 4.50
CA LEU A 439 -131.58 137.98 3.71
C LEU A 439 -132.06 139.27 3.03
N LEU A 440 -132.04 140.38 3.78
CA LEU A 440 -132.37 141.74 3.32
C LEU A 440 -131.41 142.30 2.25
N LEU A 441 -130.25 141.68 2.04
CA LEU A 441 -129.26 142.12 1.05
C LEU A 441 -129.34 141.29 -0.24
N GLU A 442 -129.64 140.00 -0.14
CA GLU A 442 -129.49 139.07 -1.28
C GLU A 442 -130.73 139.04 -2.21
N GLU A 443 -131.92 139.44 -1.74
CA GLU A 443 -133.07 139.73 -2.63
C GLU A 443 -132.72 140.81 -3.69
N SER A 444 -131.82 141.74 -3.36
CA SER A 444 -131.35 142.79 -4.28
C SER A 444 -130.37 142.29 -5.36
N LYS A 445 -129.87 141.05 -5.23
CA LYS A 445 -128.72 140.54 -6.00
C LYS A 445 -129.05 139.32 -6.87
N THR A 446 -130.01 138.49 -6.47
CA THR A 446 -130.41 137.28 -7.22
C THR A 446 -130.93 137.59 -8.63
N GLN A 447 -131.62 138.72 -8.82
CA GLN A 447 -132.31 139.05 -10.07
C GLN A 447 -131.39 139.35 -11.28
N GLN A 448 -130.06 139.37 -11.10
CA GLN A 448 -129.10 139.75 -12.15
C GLN A 448 -128.16 138.62 -12.63
N GLN A 449 -128.10 137.48 -11.93
CA GLN A 449 -127.08 136.44 -12.18
C GLN A 449 -127.59 135.22 -12.96
N GLU A 450 -128.90 134.98 -12.98
CA GLU A 450 -129.49 133.72 -13.47
C GLU A 450 -129.47 133.58 -15.01
N THR A 451 -129.45 134.69 -15.75
CA THR A 451 -129.59 134.71 -17.22
C THR A 451 -128.39 134.12 -17.98
N LEU A 452 -127.18 134.17 -17.41
CA LEU A 452 -125.93 133.85 -18.12
C LEU A 452 -125.54 132.37 -18.11
N ARG A 453 -126.12 131.55 -17.22
CA ARG A 453 -125.57 130.22 -16.92
C ARG A 453 -126.13 129.08 -17.78
N SER A 454 -127.32 129.23 -18.35
CA SER A 454 -128.05 128.14 -19.03
C SER A 454 -127.58 127.84 -20.47
N GLN A 455 -126.66 128.64 -21.02
CA GLN A 455 -126.31 128.61 -22.44
C GLN A 455 -125.05 127.78 -22.77
N ILE A 456 -124.19 127.51 -21.78
CA ILE A 456 -122.89 126.86 -21.99
C ILE A 456 -122.98 125.32 -21.98
N ASP A 457 -123.86 124.75 -21.16
CA ASP A 457 -123.87 123.30 -20.86
C ASP A 457 -124.41 122.39 -21.99
N LYS A 458 -124.77 122.95 -23.16
CA LYS A 458 -125.45 122.20 -24.25
C LYS A 458 -124.59 121.71 -25.41
N GLU A 459 -123.43 122.32 -25.67
CA GLU A 459 -122.65 121.99 -26.89
C GLU A 459 -121.62 120.86 -26.66
N THR A 460 -121.06 120.76 -25.45
CA THR A 460 -119.95 119.86 -25.09
C THR A 460 -120.27 118.37 -25.25
N GLU A 461 -121.53 117.97 -25.11
CA GLU A 461 -121.97 116.56 -25.06
C GLU A 461 -122.02 115.88 -26.45
N SER A 462 -121.96 116.65 -27.53
CA SER A 462 -122.17 116.15 -28.91
C SER A 462 -120.93 115.47 -29.51
N LEU A 463 -119.77 116.13 -29.42
CA LEU A 463 -118.56 115.74 -30.16
C LEU A 463 -117.93 114.42 -29.71
N LYS A 464 -118.24 113.95 -28.50
CA LYS A 464 -117.57 112.80 -27.88
C LYS A 464 -117.94 111.44 -28.50
N LYS A 465 -119.05 111.35 -29.23
CA LYS A 465 -119.64 110.07 -29.71
C LYS A 465 -119.19 109.62 -31.10
N GLU A 466 -118.39 110.43 -31.82
CA GLU A 466 -118.03 110.16 -33.21
C GLU A 466 -116.65 109.50 -33.37
N ILE A 467 -115.73 109.73 -32.42
CA ILE A 467 -114.34 109.26 -32.46
C ILE A 467 -114.24 107.73 -32.35
N ASP A 468 -115.01 107.11 -31.45
CA ASP A 468 -114.91 105.67 -31.13
C ASP A 468 -115.21 104.74 -32.30
N LYS A 469 -115.90 105.22 -33.35
CA LYS A 469 -116.29 104.42 -34.52
C LYS A 469 -115.20 104.18 -35.55
N LEU A 470 -114.10 104.94 -35.53
CA LEU A 470 -113.02 104.83 -36.53
C LEU A 470 -111.94 103.82 -36.16
N ASN A 471 -111.63 103.67 -34.86
CA ASN A 471 -110.51 102.84 -34.39
C ASN A 471 -110.69 101.34 -34.67
N SER A 472 -111.92 100.81 -34.58
CA SER A 472 -112.20 99.38 -34.72
C SER A 472 -111.92 98.81 -36.13
N LYS A 473 -111.75 99.67 -37.13
CA LYS A 473 -111.62 99.26 -38.54
C LYS A 473 -110.18 99.07 -39.01
N ILE A 474 -109.19 99.47 -38.20
CA ILE A 474 -107.75 99.39 -38.55
C ILE A 474 -107.15 98.03 -38.12
N GLN A 475 -107.58 97.49 -36.98
CA GLN A 475 -106.95 96.31 -36.36
C GLN A 475 -106.92 95.07 -37.27
N ILE A 476 -108.04 94.73 -37.91
CA ILE A 476 -108.22 93.47 -38.65
C ILE A 476 -107.24 93.32 -39.82
N SER A 477 -106.78 94.44 -40.42
CA SER A 477 -105.82 94.42 -41.52
C SER A 477 -104.38 94.13 -41.10
N SER A 478 -104.07 94.13 -39.80
CA SER A 478 -102.69 93.95 -39.29
C SER A 478 -102.31 92.48 -39.13
N ASP A 479 -103.27 91.62 -38.81
CA ASP A 479 -102.99 90.29 -38.28
C ASP A 479 -102.70 89.27 -39.42
N GLU A 480 -103.31 89.44 -40.59
CA GLU A 480 -103.14 88.54 -41.74
C GLU A 480 -101.72 88.56 -42.34
N TYR A 481 -101.04 89.72 -42.34
CA TYR A 481 -99.67 89.85 -42.83
C TYR A 481 -98.61 89.23 -41.90
N GLN A 482 -98.92 89.07 -40.62
CA GLN A 482 -97.98 88.55 -39.63
C GLN A 482 -97.78 87.04 -39.78
N VAL A 483 -98.84 86.29 -40.12
CA VAL A 483 -98.84 84.81 -40.15
C VAL A 483 -97.90 84.25 -41.23
N GLY A 484 -98.00 84.76 -42.47
CA GLY A 484 -97.12 84.31 -43.57
C GLY A 484 -95.64 84.64 -43.36
N LEU A 485 -95.34 85.69 -42.57
CA LEU A 485 -93.97 86.04 -42.17
C LEU A 485 -93.41 85.14 -41.05
N SER A 486 -94.25 84.45 -40.27
CA SER A 486 -93.79 83.39 -39.36
C SER A 486 -93.45 82.11 -40.12
N GLU A 487 -94.35 81.59 -40.95
CA GLU A 487 -94.22 80.26 -41.57
C GLU A 487 -92.97 80.13 -42.43
N LEU A 488 -92.64 81.16 -43.24
CA LEU A 488 -91.43 81.19 -44.06
C LEU A 488 -90.14 81.17 -43.21
N ARG A 489 -90.15 81.82 -42.03
CA ARG A 489 -88.98 81.81 -41.11
C ARG A 489 -88.79 80.43 -40.48
N THR A 490 -89.87 79.75 -40.10
CA THR A 490 -89.80 78.41 -39.51
C THR A 490 -89.18 77.42 -40.51
N LEU A 491 -89.64 77.46 -41.77
CA LEU A 491 -89.15 76.58 -42.84
C LEU A 491 -87.67 76.82 -43.16
N MET A 492 -87.26 78.09 -43.33
CA MET A 492 -85.85 78.46 -43.50
C MET A 492 -84.96 78.06 -42.31
N THR A 493 -85.51 78.07 -41.08
CA THR A 493 -84.76 77.69 -39.88
C THR A 493 -84.51 76.18 -39.85
N ILE A 494 -85.53 75.38 -40.17
CA ILE A 494 -85.44 73.91 -40.20
C ILE A 494 -84.43 73.43 -41.26
N GLU A 495 -84.49 73.92 -42.51
CA GLU A 495 -83.49 73.54 -43.52
C GLU A 495 -82.06 73.96 -43.12
N LYS A 496 -81.91 75.16 -42.54
CA LYS A 496 -80.61 75.66 -42.08
C LYS A 496 -80.05 74.80 -40.94
N ASP A 497 -80.88 74.44 -39.95
CA ASP A 497 -80.45 73.62 -38.81
C ASP A 497 -80.13 72.19 -39.25
N GLN A 498 -80.95 71.59 -40.12
CA GLN A 498 -80.70 70.23 -40.61
C GLN A 498 -79.42 70.12 -41.47
N CYS A 499 -79.16 71.11 -42.33
CA CYS A 499 -77.91 71.20 -43.09
C CYS A 499 -76.68 71.45 -42.19
N ILE A 500 -76.84 72.17 -41.07
CA ILE A 500 -75.78 72.34 -40.07
C ILE A 500 -75.51 71.02 -39.34
N SER A 501 -76.54 70.29 -38.89
CA SER A 501 -76.36 68.99 -38.23
C SER A 501 -75.63 68.00 -39.15
N GLU A 502 -76.07 67.82 -40.39
CA GLU A 502 -75.41 66.93 -41.37
C GLU A 502 -73.96 67.35 -41.72
N LEU A 503 -73.54 68.57 -41.39
CA LEU A 503 -72.16 69.03 -41.52
C LEU A 503 -71.36 68.83 -40.22
N VAL A 504 -71.98 69.07 -39.06
CA VAL A 504 -71.39 68.85 -37.73
C VAL A 504 -71.16 67.36 -37.49
N ASP A 505 -72.16 66.51 -37.74
CA ASP A 505 -72.09 65.06 -37.51
C ASP A 505 -70.92 64.43 -38.28
N ARG A 506 -70.77 64.76 -39.58
CA ARG A 506 -69.65 64.29 -40.40
C ARG A 506 -68.29 64.85 -39.94
N TYR A 507 -68.23 66.10 -39.49
CA TYR A 507 -67.00 66.67 -38.96
C TYR A 507 -66.63 66.07 -37.60
N GLU A 508 -67.61 65.67 -36.79
CA GLU A 508 -67.40 64.95 -35.54
C GLU A 508 -66.98 63.50 -35.78
N GLU A 509 -67.56 62.81 -36.78
CA GLU A 509 -67.09 61.50 -37.26
C GLU A 509 -65.64 61.55 -37.76
N GLU A 510 -65.28 62.50 -38.65
CA GLU A 510 -63.89 62.68 -39.11
C GLU A 510 -62.94 63.05 -37.96
N SER A 511 -63.35 63.94 -37.06
CA SER A 511 -62.62 64.32 -35.83
C SER A 511 -62.36 63.11 -34.93
N ASN A 512 -63.34 62.23 -34.76
CA ASN A 512 -63.22 61.03 -33.93
C ASN A 512 -62.40 59.92 -34.61
N LEU A 513 -62.47 59.80 -35.94
CA LEU A 513 -61.60 58.89 -36.72
C LEU A 513 -60.14 59.37 -36.70
N LEU A 514 -59.89 60.67 -36.90
CA LEU A 514 -58.56 61.27 -36.77
C LEU A 514 -58.02 61.14 -35.34
N ARG A 515 -58.85 61.31 -34.31
CA ARG A 515 -58.47 61.15 -32.90
C ARG A 515 -58.14 59.69 -32.54
N THR A 516 -58.87 58.71 -33.09
CA THR A 516 -58.59 57.29 -32.85
C THR A 516 -57.31 56.84 -33.57
N GLU A 517 -57.08 57.24 -34.82
CA GLU A 517 -55.82 56.96 -35.52
C GLU A 517 -54.64 57.72 -34.88
N LEU A 518 -54.81 58.97 -34.41
CA LEU A 518 -53.77 59.70 -33.67
C LEU A 518 -53.41 58.99 -32.35
N ASN A 519 -54.39 58.52 -31.58
CA ASN A 519 -54.16 57.75 -30.37
C ASN A 519 -53.43 56.43 -30.66
N LYS A 520 -53.78 55.75 -31.75
CA LYS A 520 -53.14 54.52 -32.23
C LYS A 520 -51.70 54.73 -32.70
N VAL A 521 -51.42 55.82 -33.42
CA VAL A 521 -50.06 56.25 -33.79
C VAL A 521 -49.24 56.62 -32.54
N THR A 522 -49.85 57.32 -31.58
CA THR A 522 -49.20 57.69 -30.30
C THR A 522 -48.83 56.44 -29.48
N LEU A 523 -49.75 55.48 -29.37
CA LEU A 523 -49.52 54.19 -28.70
C LEU A 523 -48.42 53.37 -29.38
N LEU A 524 -48.38 53.35 -30.72
CA LEU A 524 -47.31 52.70 -31.47
C LEU A 524 -45.96 53.41 -31.30
N HIS A 525 -45.93 54.75 -31.28
CA HIS A 525 -44.71 55.52 -31.04
C HIS A 525 -44.17 55.29 -29.63
N GLN A 526 -45.01 55.35 -28.59
CA GLN A 526 -44.64 55.01 -27.22
C GLN A 526 -44.09 53.58 -27.12
N LYS A 527 -44.77 52.60 -27.71
CA LYS A 527 -44.31 51.20 -27.71
C LYS A 527 -42.94 51.02 -28.39
N THR A 528 -42.65 51.80 -29.43
CA THR A 528 -41.34 51.82 -30.08
C THR A 528 -40.27 52.47 -29.20
N THR A 529 -40.53 53.64 -28.61
CA THR A 529 -39.55 54.31 -27.73
C THR A 529 -39.28 53.51 -26.45
N GLU A 530 -40.28 52.79 -25.92
CA GLU A 530 -40.07 51.83 -24.83
C GLU A 530 -39.20 50.64 -25.26
N ALA A 531 -39.31 50.15 -26.50
CA ALA A 531 -38.45 49.08 -27.01
C ALA A 531 -37.01 49.57 -27.26
N GLU A 532 -36.85 50.77 -27.83
CA GLU A 532 -35.54 51.44 -27.99
C GLU A 532 -34.86 51.68 -26.64
N LYS A 533 -35.61 52.13 -25.63
CA LYS A 533 -35.11 52.31 -24.25
C LYS A 533 -34.63 51.00 -23.65
N ARG A 534 -35.41 49.91 -23.75
CA ARG A 534 -35.02 48.57 -23.26
C ARG A 534 -33.77 48.03 -23.97
N LEU A 535 -33.64 48.25 -25.28
CA LEU A 535 -32.44 47.86 -26.03
C LEU A 535 -31.22 48.70 -25.63
N SER A 536 -31.38 50.01 -25.40
CA SER A 536 -30.31 50.87 -24.88
C SER A 536 -29.87 50.44 -23.47
N GLU A 537 -30.83 50.09 -22.61
CA GLU A 537 -30.57 49.58 -21.26
C GLU A 537 -29.76 48.27 -21.31
N GLN A 538 -30.18 47.31 -22.13
CA GLN A 538 -29.45 46.05 -22.36
C GLN A 538 -28.03 46.28 -22.91
N ILE A 539 -27.84 47.23 -23.84
CA ILE A 539 -26.51 47.56 -24.37
C ILE A 539 -25.62 48.12 -23.24
N THR A 540 -26.12 49.04 -22.41
CA THR A 540 -25.36 49.57 -21.28
C THR A 540 -25.07 48.51 -20.20
N GLU A 541 -26.01 47.59 -19.96
CA GLU A 541 -25.80 46.48 -19.02
C GLU A 541 -24.73 45.51 -19.51
N LEU A 542 -24.71 45.17 -20.81
CA LEU A 542 -23.68 44.34 -21.42
C LEU A 542 -22.30 45.02 -21.44
N GLN A 543 -22.25 46.35 -21.68
CA GLN A 543 -21.00 47.12 -21.57
C GLN A 543 -20.46 47.11 -20.13
N ASN A 544 -21.33 47.37 -19.14
CA ASN A 544 -20.94 47.32 -17.73
C ASN A 544 -20.46 45.93 -17.29
N LYS A 545 -21.14 44.86 -17.73
CA LYS A 545 -20.70 43.47 -17.46
C LYS A 545 -19.33 43.17 -18.06
N LEU A 546 -19.08 43.58 -19.31
CA LEU A 546 -17.79 43.39 -19.99
C LEU A 546 -16.65 44.16 -19.31
N GLU A 547 -16.90 45.40 -18.87
CA GLU A 547 -15.88 46.22 -18.19
C GLU A 547 -15.62 45.74 -16.75
N LEU A 548 -16.65 45.25 -16.05
CA LEU A 548 -16.49 44.55 -14.77
C LEU A 548 -15.63 43.29 -14.92
N GLU A 549 -15.92 42.42 -15.91
CA GLU A 549 -15.17 41.19 -16.18
C GLU A 549 -13.71 41.49 -16.57
N ALA A 550 -13.46 42.51 -17.41
CA ALA A 550 -12.12 42.99 -17.72
C ALA A 550 -11.38 43.47 -16.46
N SER A 551 -12.03 44.24 -15.59
CA SER A 551 -11.43 44.71 -14.34
C SER A 551 -11.13 43.57 -13.35
N ALA A 552 -11.96 42.52 -13.33
CA ALA A 552 -11.75 41.34 -12.50
C ALA A 552 -10.57 40.50 -13.01
N LEU A 553 -10.45 40.33 -14.34
CA LEU A 553 -9.33 39.65 -14.98
C LEU A 553 -7.99 40.38 -14.74
N GLU A 554 -7.99 41.72 -14.79
CA GLU A 554 -6.80 42.51 -14.49
C GLU A 554 -6.43 42.45 -13.00
N LYS A 555 -7.40 42.54 -12.08
CA LYS A 555 -7.16 42.31 -10.63
C LYS A 555 -6.55 40.94 -10.38
N ALA A 556 -7.15 39.86 -10.88
CA ALA A 556 -6.64 38.49 -10.72
C ALA A 556 -5.21 38.31 -11.29
N LYS A 557 -4.87 39.03 -12.37
CA LYS A 557 -3.52 39.08 -12.93
C LYS A 557 -2.53 39.80 -12.00
N THR A 558 -2.91 40.92 -11.39
CA THR A 558 -2.07 41.62 -10.39
C THR A 558 -1.89 40.84 -9.10
N GLU A 559 -2.95 40.18 -8.61
CA GLU A 559 -2.91 39.31 -7.44
C GLU A 559 -1.97 38.11 -7.68
N LYS A 560 -2.06 37.46 -8.85
CA LYS A 560 -1.17 36.37 -9.24
C LYS A 560 0.30 36.79 -9.30
N LEU A 561 0.60 38.00 -9.77
CA LEU A 561 1.96 38.55 -9.75
C LEU A 561 2.46 38.75 -8.31
N SER A 562 1.66 39.38 -7.46
CA SER A 562 1.95 39.58 -6.03
C SER A 562 2.20 38.25 -5.30
N LEU A 563 1.39 37.23 -5.58
CA LEU A 563 1.54 35.87 -5.03
C LEU A 563 2.85 35.20 -5.49
N CYS A 564 3.26 35.42 -6.75
CA CYS A 564 4.53 34.92 -7.28
C CYS A 564 5.73 35.60 -6.58
N GLU A 565 5.75 36.93 -6.46
CA GLU A 565 6.79 37.63 -5.71
C GLU A 565 6.85 37.19 -4.24
N GLN A 566 5.68 36.92 -3.63
CA GLN A 566 5.60 36.49 -2.23
C GLN A 566 6.11 35.06 -2.06
N GLN A 567 5.90 34.18 -3.04
CA GLN A 567 6.53 32.87 -3.08
C GLN A 567 8.06 32.99 -3.17
N GLU A 568 8.59 33.81 -4.08
CA GLU A 568 10.04 34.04 -4.22
C GLU A 568 10.67 34.56 -2.90
N LYS A 569 9.98 35.49 -2.22
CA LYS A 569 10.39 35.99 -0.89
C LYS A 569 10.44 34.87 0.16
N TYR A 570 9.47 33.96 0.19
CA TYR A 570 9.49 32.81 1.09
C TYR A 570 10.57 31.78 0.72
N GLU A 571 10.80 31.50 -0.56
CA GLU A 571 11.85 30.58 -1.00
C GLU A 571 13.26 31.09 -0.64
N ALA A 572 13.50 32.41 -0.77
CA ALA A 572 14.74 33.06 -0.33
C ALA A 572 14.94 32.96 1.20
N ILE A 573 13.88 33.17 2.00
CA ILE A 573 13.92 33.00 3.46
C ILE A 573 14.21 31.52 3.82
N ILE A 574 13.58 30.57 3.14
CA ILE A 574 13.82 29.13 3.33
C ILE A 574 15.25 28.74 2.94
N HIS A 575 15.87 29.39 1.95
CA HIS A 575 17.29 29.18 1.62
C HIS A 575 18.18 29.65 2.76
N LYS A 576 18.02 30.90 3.22
CA LYS A 576 18.80 31.51 4.30
C LYS A 576 18.70 30.72 5.62
N LEU A 577 17.51 30.24 5.96
CA LEU A 577 17.30 29.41 7.16
C LEU A 577 17.94 28.00 7.05
N LYS A 578 18.19 27.48 5.84
CA LYS A 578 18.98 26.25 5.65
C LYS A 578 20.47 26.52 5.85
N GLU A 579 20.99 27.60 5.27
CA GLU A 579 22.39 28.04 5.43
C GLU A 579 22.73 28.31 6.91
N GLU A 580 21.87 29.06 7.62
CA GLU A 580 22.03 29.31 9.06
C GLU A 580 21.98 28.03 9.90
N LYS A 581 21.14 27.05 9.50
CA LYS A 581 21.07 25.73 10.15
C LYS A 581 22.35 24.92 9.92
N GLU A 582 22.86 24.86 8.69
CA GLU A 582 24.09 24.12 8.39
C GLU A 582 25.30 24.74 9.09
N LEU A 583 25.39 26.07 9.14
CA LEU A 583 26.41 26.78 9.92
C LEU A 583 26.31 26.47 11.41
N LEU A 584 25.10 26.47 11.99
CA LEU A 584 24.90 26.13 13.41
C LEU A 584 25.31 24.69 13.73
N VAL A 585 24.99 23.74 12.85
CA VAL A 585 25.39 22.32 12.99
C VAL A 585 26.90 22.16 12.86
N SER A 586 27.54 22.85 11.92
CA SER A 586 29.00 22.84 11.75
C SER A 586 29.70 23.37 13.01
N ASN A 587 29.21 24.47 13.58
CA ASN A 587 29.77 25.05 14.80
C ASN A 587 29.59 24.11 16.01
N GLN A 588 28.39 23.52 16.19
CA GLN A 588 28.15 22.55 17.27
C GLN A 588 29.02 21.29 17.16
N GLU A 589 29.27 20.81 15.94
CA GLU A 589 30.18 19.69 15.69
C GLU A 589 31.64 20.06 15.98
N GLN A 590 32.08 21.27 15.64
CA GLN A 590 33.42 21.78 15.97
C GLN A 590 33.60 21.96 17.49
N ASP A 591 32.62 22.54 18.19
CA ASP A 591 32.62 22.68 19.65
C ASP A 591 32.65 21.30 20.33
N ARG A 592 31.91 20.32 19.80
CA ARG A 592 31.92 18.93 20.27
C ARG A 592 33.29 18.27 20.10
N GLN A 593 33.97 18.50 18.97
CA GLN A 593 35.32 18.00 18.73
C GLN A 593 36.35 18.64 19.66
N LEU A 594 36.28 19.95 19.88
CA LEU A 594 37.14 20.67 20.83
C LEU A 594 36.93 20.19 22.28
N LEU A 595 35.68 19.96 22.69
CA LEU A 595 35.36 19.41 24.01
C LEU A 595 35.88 17.98 24.19
N ILE A 596 35.76 17.12 23.18
CA ILE A 596 36.34 15.77 23.20
C ILE A 596 37.86 15.84 23.30
N GLN A 597 38.52 16.67 22.50
CA GLN A 597 39.98 16.82 22.52
C GLN A 597 40.47 17.29 23.89
N LYS A 598 39.80 18.28 24.49
CA LYS A 598 40.11 18.76 25.84
C LYS A 598 39.96 17.66 26.89
N LEU A 599 38.84 16.93 26.87
CA LEU A 599 38.60 15.81 27.81
C LEU A 599 39.60 14.65 27.62
N THR A 600 40.10 14.41 26.41
CA THR A 600 41.19 13.42 26.21
C THR A 600 42.51 13.89 26.82
N CYS A 601 42.89 15.15 26.66
CA CYS A 601 44.12 15.68 27.28
C CYS A 601 44.01 15.68 28.82
N GLU A 602 42.90 16.18 29.38
CA GLU A 602 42.65 16.17 30.84
C GLU A 602 42.68 14.75 31.42
N LYS A 603 42.18 13.75 30.68
CA LYS A 603 42.28 12.33 31.04
C LYS A 603 43.71 11.81 30.97
N GLU A 604 44.48 12.15 29.94
CA GLU A 604 45.86 11.71 29.77
C GLU A 604 46.78 12.30 30.86
N ASP A 605 46.62 13.59 31.20
CA ASP A 605 47.32 14.24 32.31
C ASP A 605 46.97 13.61 33.67
N ALA A 606 45.68 13.32 33.91
CA ALA A 606 45.23 12.65 35.13
C ALA A 606 45.80 11.22 35.26
N VAL A 607 45.78 10.44 34.19
CA VAL A 607 46.38 9.09 34.15
C VAL A 607 47.89 9.16 34.36
N GLN A 608 48.59 10.08 33.69
CA GLN A 608 50.04 10.21 33.83
C GLN A 608 50.44 10.67 35.25
N THR A 609 49.60 11.47 35.91
CA THR A 609 49.78 11.88 37.30
C THR A 609 49.58 10.70 38.25
N ALA A 610 48.49 9.94 38.10
CA ALA A 610 48.21 8.75 38.91
C ALA A 610 49.28 7.66 38.75
N CYS A 611 49.83 7.46 37.54
CA CYS A 611 50.96 6.54 37.33
C CYS A 611 52.21 6.99 38.11
N LYS A 612 52.60 8.26 38.04
CA LYS A 612 53.77 8.79 38.79
C LYS A 612 53.59 8.63 40.31
N GLU A 613 52.38 8.88 40.82
CA GLU A 613 52.07 8.69 42.23
C GLU A 613 52.13 7.21 42.65
N PHE A 614 51.63 6.30 41.81
CA PHE A 614 51.72 4.85 42.06
C PHE A 614 53.17 4.33 42.03
N GLU A 615 54.03 4.87 41.16
CA GLU A 615 55.45 4.53 41.15
C GLU A 615 56.18 5.03 42.40
N LEU A 616 55.88 6.26 42.86
CA LEU A 616 56.41 6.78 44.13
C LEU A 616 55.94 5.96 45.34
N GLN A 617 54.68 5.50 45.36
CA GLN A 617 54.17 4.60 46.40
C GLN A 617 54.86 3.23 46.35
N ARG A 618 55.11 2.68 45.15
CA ARG A 618 55.88 1.43 44.96
C ARG A 618 57.30 1.57 45.52
N GLU A 619 58.02 2.63 45.16
CA GLU A 619 59.39 2.88 45.62
C GLU A 619 59.47 3.11 47.14
N ALA A 620 58.50 3.83 47.71
CA ALA A 620 58.40 4.01 49.16
C ALA A 620 58.13 2.67 49.89
N ALA A 621 57.27 1.81 49.34
CA ALA A 621 56.98 0.49 49.89
C ALA A 621 58.18 -0.47 49.77
N GLU A 622 58.85 -0.48 48.63
CA GLU A 622 60.07 -1.29 48.39
C GLU A 622 61.20 -0.86 49.33
N LYS A 623 61.43 0.44 49.49
CA LYS A 623 62.39 0.97 50.48
C LYS A 623 62.03 0.56 51.91
N GLY A 624 60.76 0.70 52.29
CA GLY A 624 60.26 0.29 53.61
C GLY A 624 60.41 -1.22 53.87
N LEU A 625 60.31 -2.05 52.83
CA LEU A 625 60.58 -3.48 52.91
C LEU A 625 62.09 -3.78 53.05
N LEU A 626 62.97 -3.09 52.31
CA LEU A 626 64.43 -3.21 52.49
C LEU A 626 64.87 -2.81 53.91
N GLU A 627 64.38 -1.68 54.43
CA GLU A 627 64.66 -1.25 55.80
C GLU A 627 64.19 -2.28 56.84
N LYS A 628 63.06 -2.96 56.58
CA LYS A 628 62.51 -4.00 57.45
C LYS A 628 63.25 -5.34 57.34
N ILE A 629 63.78 -5.67 56.16
CA ILE A 629 64.68 -6.82 55.97
C ILE A 629 65.99 -6.59 56.75
N GLN A 630 66.60 -5.41 56.64
CA GLN A 630 67.79 -5.06 57.46
C GLN A 630 67.52 -5.14 58.97
N GLN A 631 66.35 -4.70 59.43
CA GLN A 631 65.97 -4.84 60.84
C GLN A 631 65.85 -6.30 61.28
N LEU A 632 65.33 -7.18 60.42
CA LEU A 632 65.23 -8.63 60.70
C LEU A 632 66.60 -9.31 60.66
N GLU A 633 67.46 -9.01 59.69
CA GLU A 633 68.85 -9.49 59.65
C GLU A 633 69.64 -9.05 60.89
N MET A 634 69.42 -7.83 61.37
CA MET A 634 70.06 -7.31 62.59
C MET A 634 69.51 -7.94 63.88
N GLN A 635 68.24 -8.37 63.89
CA GLN A 635 67.65 -9.14 65.00
C GLN A 635 68.17 -10.58 65.06
N VAL A 636 68.29 -11.26 63.90
CA VAL A 636 68.79 -12.66 63.84
C VAL A 636 70.23 -12.78 64.35
N ASN A 637 71.05 -11.73 64.18
CA ASN A 637 72.45 -11.73 64.62
C ASN A 637 72.69 -11.39 66.11
N ARG A 638 71.65 -11.25 66.96
CA ARG A 638 71.81 -11.01 68.41
C ARG A 638 70.82 -11.77 69.31
N SER A 639 71.30 -12.87 69.87
CA SER A 639 70.91 -13.42 71.18
C SER A 639 72.16 -14.08 71.79
N PRO A 640 72.27 -14.33 73.11
CA PRO A 640 71.24 -14.33 74.17
C PRO A 640 71.71 -13.51 75.43
N PRO A 641 71.34 -13.80 76.70
CA PRO A 641 70.09 -14.29 77.32
C PRO A 641 69.54 -13.36 78.45
N ALA A 642 68.44 -13.79 79.08
CA ALA A 642 68.11 -13.66 80.52
C ALA A 642 67.25 -12.49 81.09
N GLU A 643 66.24 -12.92 81.88
CA GLU A 643 65.79 -12.43 83.20
C GLU A 643 65.08 -11.05 83.41
N SER A 644 63.74 -11.15 83.51
CA SER A 644 62.94 -10.85 84.73
C SER A 644 62.31 -9.45 84.99
N SER A 645 61.02 -9.51 85.39
CA SER A 645 60.37 -8.72 86.46
C SER A 645 60.33 -7.19 86.42
N ALA A 646 59.24 -6.60 85.88
CA ALA A 646 58.62 -5.35 86.41
C ALA A 646 57.17 -5.03 85.91
N GLU A 647 56.40 -5.97 85.36
CA GLU A 647 55.09 -5.66 84.77
C GLU A 647 53.95 -5.56 85.80
N SER A 648 53.54 -4.34 86.15
CA SER A 648 52.22 -4.09 86.76
C SER A 648 51.79 -2.61 86.66
N SER A 649 52.64 -1.66 87.08
CA SER A 649 52.23 -0.25 87.22
C SER A 649 52.13 0.53 85.91
N LEU A 650 53.02 0.26 84.94
CA LEU A 650 53.08 0.98 83.66
C LEU A 650 51.92 0.63 82.72
N VAL A 651 51.35 -0.57 82.87
CA VAL A 651 50.27 -1.08 82.01
C VAL A 651 48.98 -0.27 82.22
N ALA A 652 48.64 0.08 83.47
CA ALA A 652 47.42 0.82 83.77
C ALA A 652 47.41 2.24 83.17
N GLU A 653 48.49 3.01 83.34
CA GLU A 653 48.56 4.39 82.83
C GLU A 653 48.62 4.43 81.28
N LEU A 654 49.28 3.46 80.66
CA LEU A 654 49.25 3.29 79.21
C LEU A 654 47.87 2.87 78.70
N GLN A 655 47.14 2.04 79.46
CA GLN A 655 45.80 1.58 79.10
C GLN A 655 44.74 2.68 79.25
N GLU A 656 44.85 3.54 80.27
CA GLU A 656 44.02 4.73 80.45
C GLU A 656 44.24 5.75 79.32
N LYS A 657 45.50 6.09 79.00
CA LYS A 657 45.82 6.97 77.86
C LYS A 657 45.39 6.37 76.52
N LEU A 658 45.49 5.05 76.35
CA LEU A 658 44.96 4.35 75.18
C LEU A 658 43.43 4.38 75.11
N GLN A 659 42.72 4.51 76.24
CA GLN A 659 41.27 4.69 76.28
C GLN A 659 40.86 6.15 76.02
N GLU A 660 41.57 7.14 76.57
CA GLU A 660 41.37 8.55 76.22
C GLU A 660 41.56 8.82 74.73
N GLU A 661 42.68 8.41 74.15
CA GLU A 661 42.96 8.63 72.73
C GLU A 661 41.96 7.89 71.85
N LYS A 662 41.49 6.69 72.26
CA LYS A 662 40.37 6.01 71.58
C LYS A 662 39.08 6.81 71.62
N MET A 663 38.73 7.45 72.74
CA MET A 663 37.54 8.31 72.79
C MET A 663 37.71 9.55 71.91
N LYS A 664 38.88 10.22 71.93
CA LYS A 664 39.17 11.37 71.06
C LYS A 664 39.12 10.99 69.57
N PHE A 665 39.65 9.82 69.19
CA PHE A 665 39.55 9.31 67.82
C PHE A 665 38.12 8.96 67.42
N LEU A 666 37.29 8.42 68.33
CA LEU A 666 35.87 8.16 68.07
C LEU A 666 35.07 9.46 67.91
N GLU A 667 35.25 10.42 68.80
CA GLU A 667 34.62 11.75 68.76
C GLU A 667 35.01 12.52 67.47
N GLN A 668 36.29 12.46 67.07
CA GLN A 668 36.77 13.03 65.82
C GLN A 668 36.22 12.31 64.58
N LEU A 669 35.93 11.00 64.67
CA LEU A 669 35.25 10.22 63.61
C LEU A 669 33.78 10.63 63.50
N GLU A 670 33.07 10.70 64.62
CA GLU A 670 31.67 11.10 64.70
C GLU A 670 31.48 12.54 64.18
N GLU A 671 32.39 13.47 64.51
CA GLU A 671 32.33 14.84 63.96
C GLU A 671 32.79 14.93 62.49
N GLN A 672 33.58 13.98 61.97
CA GLN A 672 33.76 13.87 60.52
C GLN A 672 32.51 13.30 59.83
N GLU A 673 31.88 12.27 60.38
CA GLU A 673 30.65 11.69 59.83
C GLU A 673 29.49 12.71 59.85
N LYS A 674 29.34 13.46 60.93
CA LYS A 674 28.39 14.56 61.03
C LYS A 674 28.62 15.62 59.94
N ARG A 675 29.86 16.09 59.77
CA ARG A 675 30.19 17.06 58.69
C ARG A 675 29.96 16.48 57.29
N LYS A 676 30.30 15.21 57.05
CA LYS A 676 29.98 14.50 55.79
C LYS A 676 28.47 14.46 55.52
N ASN A 677 27.66 14.23 56.55
CA ASN A 677 26.21 14.22 56.45
C ASN A 677 25.62 15.63 56.23
N GLU A 678 26.18 16.66 56.87
CA GLU A 678 25.82 18.07 56.64
C GLU A 678 26.20 18.53 55.22
N GLU A 679 27.41 18.22 54.74
CA GLU A 679 27.85 18.45 53.35
C GLU A 679 26.93 17.74 52.35
N MET A 680 26.64 16.46 52.56
CA MET A 680 25.72 15.66 51.73
C MET A 680 24.31 16.27 51.68
N GLN A 681 23.79 16.77 52.81
CA GLN A 681 22.48 17.40 52.87
C GLN A 681 22.46 18.78 52.21
N ASN A 682 23.54 19.55 52.32
CA ASN A 682 23.71 20.81 51.60
C ASN A 682 23.77 20.59 50.07
N ILE A 683 24.52 19.57 49.62
CA ILE A 683 24.58 19.17 48.20
C ILE A 683 23.20 18.74 47.69
N ARG A 684 22.45 17.92 48.44
CA ARG A 684 21.07 17.53 48.10
C ARG A 684 20.14 18.75 47.97
N THR A 685 20.24 19.70 48.90
CA THR A 685 19.44 20.92 48.91
C THR A 685 19.77 21.80 47.70
N SER A 686 21.07 21.99 47.41
CA SER A 686 21.52 22.76 46.24
C SER A 686 21.10 22.11 44.92
N LEU A 687 21.25 20.79 44.79
CA LEU A 687 20.83 20.02 43.61
C LEU A 687 19.31 20.11 43.39
N THR A 688 18.52 20.09 44.46
CA THR A 688 17.05 20.25 44.39
C THR A 688 16.68 21.66 43.91
N ALA A 689 17.36 22.69 44.40
CA ALA A 689 17.17 24.08 43.97
C ALA A 689 17.60 24.30 42.50
N GLU A 690 18.71 23.70 42.06
CA GLU A 690 19.16 23.73 40.67
C GLU A 690 18.16 23.02 39.74
N GLN A 691 17.69 21.82 40.12
CA GLN A 691 16.67 21.08 39.38
C GLN A 691 15.36 21.89 39.26
N GLN A 692 14.89 22.51 40.35
CA GLN A 692 13.71 23.38 40.31
C GLN A 692 13.92 24.61 39.42
N THR A 693 15.11 25.22 39.45
CA THR A 693 15.45 26.40 38.62
C THR A 693 15.54 26.04 37.14
N ASN A 694 16.14 24.90 36.82
CA ASN A 694 16.21 24.36 35.45
C ASN A 694 14.81 23.98 34.94
N PHE A 695 14.00 23.28 35.75
CA PHE A 695 12.60 22.97 35.45
C PHE A 695 11.77 24.23 35.18
N ASN A 696 11.86 25.24 36.05
CA ASN A 696 11.17 26.53 35.84
C ASN A 696 11.63 27.22 34.54
N THR A 697 12.93 27.13 34.21
CA THR A 697 13.49 27.72 32.98
C THR A 697 13.03 26.97 31.73
N VAL A 698 12.95 25.63 31.76
CA VAL A 698 12.40 24.81 30.68
C VAL A 698 10.90 25.09 30.52
N LEU A 699 10.15 25.16 31.62
CA LEU A 699 8.72 25.51 31.62
C LEU A 699 8.46 26.90 31.05
N ALA A 700 9.29 27.89 31.37
CA ALA A 700 9.19 29.24 30.81
C ALA A 700 9.48 29.27 29.29
N ARG A 701 10.53 28.58 28.83
CA ARG A 701 10.81 28.43 27.39
C ARG A 701 9.67 27.71 26.67
N GLU A 702 9.11 26.67 27.26
CA GLU A 702 8.03 25.88 26.66
C GLU A 702 6.69 26.63 26.68
N LYS A 703 6.42 27.46 27.70
CA LYS A 703 5.32 28.43 27.67
C LYS A 703 5.51 29.41 26.51
N MET A 704 6.69 30.02 26.38
CA MET A 704 6.97 30.99 25.31
C MET A 704 6.83 30.39 23.91
N LYS A 705 7.26 29.14 23.68
CA LYS A 705 6.99 28.43 22.42
C LYS A 705 5.50 28.26 22.17
N LYS A 706 4.73 27.85 23.18
CA LYS A 706 3.27 27.67 23.07
C LYS A 706 2.55 29.00 22.84
N GLU A 707 2.97 30.07 23.51
CA GLU A 707 2.49 31.45 23.30
C GLU A 707 2.73 31.88 21.85
N ASN A 708 3.94 31.67 21.32
CA ASN A 708 4.27 31.97 19.92
C ASN A 708 3.44 31.15 18.94
N ILE A 709 3.24 29.85 19.20
CA ILE A 709 2.39 28.98 18.37
C ILE A 709 0.91 29.42 18.44
N ILE A 710 0.41 29.85 19.60
CA ILE A 710 -0.95 30.37 19.76
C ILE A 710 -1.14 31.67 18.97
N ASN A 711 -0.17 32.58 19.01
CA ASN A 711 -0.19 33.81 18.20
C ASN A 711 -0.17 33.50 16.70
N ASP A 712 0.78 32.66 16.27
CA ASP A 712 0.95 32.24 14.88
C ASP A 712 -0.26 31.47 14.32
N LEU A 713 -0.98 30.72 15.17
CA LEU A 713 -2.29 30.12 14.85
C LEU A 713 -3.45 31.13 14.87
N SER A 714 -3.40 32.14 15.74
CA SER A 714 -4.43 33.18 15.83
C SER A 714 -4.39 34.15 14.64
N ASP A 715 -3.20 34.49 14.15
CA ASP A 715 -3.04 35.26 12.92
C ASP A 715 -3.48 34.43 11.69
N LYS A 716 -3.17 33.13 11.66
CA LYS A 716 -3.67 32.21 10.61
C LYS A 716 -5.20 32.08 10.66
N LEU A 717 -5.79 31.95 11.85
CA LEU A 717 -7.25 31.95 12.03
C LEU A 717 -7.85 33.28 11.54
N LYS A 718 -7.25 34.42 11.90
CA LYS A 718 -7.72 35.74 11.46
C LYS A 718 -7.69 35.91 9.94
N VAL A 719 -6.63 35.44 9.27
CA VAL A 719 -6.55 35.41 7.79
C VAL A 719 -7.59 34.47 7.20
N LEU A 720 -7.80 33.30 7.80
CA LEU A 720 -8.75 32.30 7.31
C LEU A 720 -10.21 32.74 7.51
N THR A 721 -10.55 33.41 8.62
CA THR A 721 -11.85 34.08 8.80
C THR A 721 -12.04 35.24 7.82
N GLN A 722 -11.00 36.04 7.54
CA GLN A 722 -11.07 37.07 6.50
C GLN A 722 -11.25 36.50 5.09
N GLN A 723 -10.76 35.29 4.81
CA GLN A 723 -11.05 34.60 3.56
C GLN A 723 -12.46 34.02 3.56
N GLN A 724 -12.90 33.42 4.67
CA GLN A 724 -14.26 32.88 4.82
C GLN A 724 -15.34 33.96 4.64
N GLU A 725 -15.10 35.19 5.10
CA GLU A 725 -16.05 36.31 4.87
C GLU A 725 -16.10 36.69 3.38
N LYS A 726 -14.96 36.79 2.69
CA LYS A 726 -14.93 37.01 1.23
C LYS A 726 -15.60 35.88 0.45
N ASP A 727 -15.37 34.63 0.88
CA ASP A 727 -15.95 33.44 0.25
C ASP A 727 -17.47 33.41 0.50
N LYS A 728 -17.95 33.87 1.66
CA LYS A 728 -19.37 34.11 1.96
C LYS A 728 -19.94 35.19 1.04
N ASP A 729 -19.30 36.36 0.96
CA ASP A 729 -19.77 37.49 0.14
C ASP A 729 -19.82 37.09 -1.36
N LEU A 730 -18.86 36.27 -1.80
CA LEU A 730 -18.85 35.67 -3.14
C LEU A 730 -19.97 34.64 -3.33
N ILE A 731 -20.24 33.78 -2.35
CA ILE A 731 -21.36 32.83 -2.39
C ILE A 731 -22.70 33.56 -2.40
N GLU A 732 -22.84 34.65 -1.64
CA GLU A 732 -24.01 35.53 -1.62
C GLU A 732 -24.23 36.14 -3.01
N THR A 733 -23.20 36.78 -3.58
CA THR A 733 -23.20 37.33 -4.96
C THR A 733 -23.59 36.27 -6.00
N LEU A 734 -22.98 35.07 -5.94
CA LEU A 734 -23.29 33.96 -6.86
C LEU A 734 -24.68 33.37 -6.65
N SER A 735 -25.23 33.46 -5.43
CA SER A 735 -26.61 33.04 -5.14
C SER A 735 -27.63 34.03 -5.70
N GLU A 736 -27.34 35.33 -5.65
CA GLU A 736 -28.12 36.35 -6.32
C GLU A 736 -28.06 36.19 -7.85
N ASP A 737 -26.88 36.00 -8.43
CA ASP A 737 -26.73 35.78 -9.88
C ASP A 737 -27.47 34.53 -10.33
N ARG A 738 -27.44 33.46 -9.52
CA ARG A 738 -28.26 32.27 -9.77
C ARG A 738 -29.76 32.56 -9.68
N ALA A 739 -30.21 33.43 -8.78
CA ALA A 739 -31.61 33.86 -8.71
C ALA A 739 -32.00 34.70 -9.94
N ARG A 740 -31.17 35.69 -10.31
CA ARG A 740 -31.31 36.51 -11.54
C ARG A 740 -31.41 35.63 -12.79
N LEU A 741 -30.51 34.67 -12.95
CA LEU A 741 -30.51 33.72 -14.08
C LEU A 741 -31.71 32.76 -14.07
N LEU A 742 -32.24 32.38 -12.90
CA LEU A 742 -33.47 31.57 -12.82
C LEU A 742 -34.72 32.40 -13.18
N GLU A 743 -34.76 33.68 -12.82
CA GLU A 743 -35.82 34.60 -13.23
C GLU A 743 -35.77 34.91 -14.73
N GLU A 744 -34.56 35.19 -15.27
CA GLU A 744 -34.35 35.34 -16.71
C GLU A 744 -34.73 34.06 -17.48
N LYS A 745 -34.33 32.88 -16.99
CA LYS A 745 -34.75 31.59 -17.56
C LYS A 745 -36.27 31.44 -17.54
N LYS A 746 -36.95 31.74 -16.42
CA LYS A 746 -38.41 31.68 -16.31
C LYS A 746 -39.08 32.58 -17.34
N LYS A 747 -38.59 33.82 -17.47
CA LYS A 747 -39.06 34.79 -18.46
C LYS A 747 -38.85 34.32 -19.91
N LEU A 748 -37.71 33.70 -20.20
CA LEU A 748 -37.44 33.08 -21.52
C LEU A 748 -38.32 31.85 -21.78
N GLU A 749 -38.62 31.02 -20.77
CA GLU A 749 -39.57 29.91 -20.87
C GLU A 749 -41.02 30.41 -21.08
N GLU A 750 -41.39 31.53 -20.46
CA GLU A 750 -42.65 32.23 -20.71
C GLU A 750 -42.72 32.83 -22.12
N GLU A 751 -41.65 33.47 -22.62
CA GLU A 751 -41.57 33.98 -24.00
C GLU A 751 -41.57 32.84 -25.04
N VAL A 752 -40.89 31.72 -24.78
CA VAL A 752 -40.92 30.53 -25.64
C VAL A 752 -42.31 29.90 -25.66
N ASN A 753 -43.00 29.81 -24.52
CA ASN A 753 -44.40 29.37 -24.49
C ASN A 753 -45.30 30.35 -25.26
N LYS A 754 -45.11 31.66 -25.12
CA LYS A 754 -45.85 32.70 -25.85
C LYS A 754 -45.64 32.62 -27.37
N LEU A 755 -44.40 32.40 -27.82
CA LEU A 755 -44.06 32.17 -29.23
C LEU A 755 -44.67 30.86 -29.76
N ARG A 756 -44.66 29.80 -28.95
CA ARG A 756 -45.33 28.52 -29.24
C ARG A 756 -46.86 28.68 -29.33
N SER A 757 -47.45 29.56 -28.53
CA SER A 757 -48.87 29.93 -28.59
C SER A 757 -49.23 30.87 -29.77
N THR A 758 -48.25 31.50 -30.41
CA THR A 758 -48.48 32.50 -31.48
C THR A 758 -48.45 31.87 -32.89
N ASN A 759 -48.08 30.60 -33.02
CA ASN A 759 -47.83 29.95 -34.32
C ASN A 759 -48.72 28.71 -34.59
N PHE A 760 -50.05 28.83 -34.55
CA PHE A 760 -50.98 27.99 -35.35
C PHE A 760 -52.42 28.55 -35.39
N SER A 761 -52.83 29.07 -36.55
CA SER A 761 -54.20 29.42 -36.96
C SER A 761 -54.13 29.78 -38.45
N PRO A 762 -55.01 29.28 -39.36
CA PRO A 762 -56.44 29.58 -39.32
C PRO A 762 -57.43 28.48 -39.83
N SER A 763 -58.73 28.80 -39.74
CA SER A 763 -59.83 28.33 -40.63
C SER A 763 -60.36 26.86 -40.48
N THR A 764 -61.67 26.55 -40.60
CA THR A 764 -62.92 27.36 -40.62
C THR A 764 -64.18 26.49 -40.43
N TYR A 765 -65.31 27.09 -39.98
CA TYR A 765 -66.73 26.62 -40.06
C TYR A 765 -67.12 25.29 -39.34
N SER A 766 -68.03 25.27 -38.34
CA SER A 766 -69.52 25.27 -38.40
C SER A 766 -70.12 23.90 -38.84
N THR A 767 -71.24 23.35 -38.30
CA THR A 767 -72.40 23.97 -37.59
C THR A 767 -73.25 22.94 -36.78
N ALA A 768 -73.84 23.36 -35.64
CA ALA A 768 -75.16 23.03 -35.04
C ALA A 768 -75.68 21.57 -34.75
N ALA A 769 -76.62 21.51 -33.77
CA ALA A 769 -77.64 20.48 -33.47
C ALA A 769 -77.18 19.10 -32.89
N SER A 770 -78.01 18.33 -32.17
CA SER A 770 -79.10 18.64 -31.20
C SER A 770 -79.41 17.39 -30.31
N GLU A 771 -80.00 17.62 -29.13
CA GLU A 771 -80.95 16.74 -28.39
C GLU A 771 -80.64 15.27 -27.97
N ALA A 772 -80.81 15.07 -26.64
CA ALA A 772 -81.73 14.11 -25.99
C ALA A 772 -81.27 12.73 -25.43
N CYS A 773 -81.22 12.69 -24.09
CA CYS A 773 -81.91 11.73 -23.19
C CYS A 773 -81.48 10.25 -23.08
N GLY A 774 -81.28 9.78 -21.83
CA GLY A 774 -81.32 8.32 -21.54
C GLY A 774 -80.85 7.76 -20.18
N ALA A 775 -81.43 8.18 -19.04
CA ALA A 775 -81.46 7.44 -17.74
C ALA A 775 -80.12 7.11 -17.00
N CYS A 776 -80.02 6.98 -15.66
CA CYS A 776 -80.93 7.30 -14.55
C CYS A 776 -80.14 7.39 -13.21
N ALA A 777 -80.60 8.26 -12.28
CA ALA A 777 -80.55 8.18 -10.79
C ALA A 777 -79.28 7.66 -10.05
N ALA A 778 -78.76 8.29 -8.99
CA ALA A 778 -79.06 9.54 -8.24
C ALA A 778 -77.81 9.89 -7.35
N ASP A 779 -77.78 10.75 -6.32
CA ASP A 779 -78.80 11.54 -5.60
C ASP A 779 -78.17 12.79 -4.90
N VAL A 780 -78.99 13.64 -4.26
CA VAL A 780 -78.65 14.99 -3.71
C VAL A 780 -79.50 15.21 -2.43
N PRO A 781 -79.03 15.79 -1.27
CA PRO A 781 -78.39 17.12 -1.10
C PRO A 781 -77.15 17.07 -0.13
N THR A 782 -76.50 18.15 0.37
CA THR A 782 -76.97 19.51 0.72
C THR A 782 -75.85 20.57 0.76
N ASP A 783 -76.13 21.73 0.15
CA ASP A 783 -75.60 23.10 0.31
C ASP A 783 -74.07 23.42 0.22
N THR A 784 -73.59 24.39 -0.59
CA THR A 784 -73.90 25.85 -0.79
C THR A 784 -73.06 26.72 0.17
N ASP A 785 -72.22 27.70 -0.24
CA ASP A 785 -72.00 28.34 -1.57
C ASP A 785 -70.52 28.78 -1.84
N ARG A 786 -70.30 29.32 -3.05
CA ARG A 786 -69.18 30.14 -3.64
C ARG A 786 -68.02 30.65 -2.75
N LEU A 787 -66.77 30.77 -3.21
CA LEU A 787 -66.15 31.15 -4.51
C LEU A 787 -66.28 32.62 -4.98
N ALA A 788 -65.32 33.47 -4.61
CA ALA A 788 -64.63 34.49 -5.45
C ALA A 788 -63.54 35.17 -4.58
N SER A 789 -62.25 35.16 -4.92
CA SER A 789 -61.60 35.82 -6.08
C SER A 789 -61.73 37.35 -5.97
N ASP A 790 -60.80 38.04 -5.31
CA ASP A 790 -59.43 38.37 -5.74
C ASP A 790 -59.38 39.65 -6.58
N PHE A 791 -58.61 40.62 -6.09
CA PHE A 791 -58.21 41.86 -6.77
C PHE A 791 -56.83 42.26 -6.20
N GLY A 792 -55.78 41.82 -6.89
CA GLY A 792 -54.37 42.18 -6.64
C GLY A 792 -53.71 42.82 -7.86
N ALA A 793 -52.47 43.28 -7.67
CA ALA A 793 -51.72 44.21 -8.56
C ALA A 793 -52.33 45.64 -8.62
N GLU A 794 -51.58 46.74 -8.54
CA GLU A 794 -50.16 47.04 -8.30
C GLU A 794 -50.09 48.47 -7.67
N GLY A 795 -49.05 48.91 -6.96
CA GLY A 795 -47.81 48.26 -6.51
C GLY A 795 -46.81 49.28 -5.92
N ARG A 796 -45.77 48.78 -5.23
CA ARG A 796 -44.43 49.38 -4.97
C ARG A 796 -44.31 50.92 -4.83
N MET A 797 -43.99 51.39 -3.61
CA MET A 797 -42.74 52.15 -3.37
C MET A 797 -42.44 52.32 -1.86
N ASP A 798 -41.30 51.78 -1.41
CA ASP A 798 -40.73 52.08 -0.09
C ASP A 798 -39.97 53.41 -0.11
N SER A 799 -40.21 54.28 0.88
CA SER A 799 -39.23 55.24 1.40
C SER A 799 -39.79 56.03 2.60
N THR A 800 -39.32 55.78 3.82
CA THR A 800 -39.39 56.77 4.90
C THR A 800 -38.21 56.62 5.88
N MET A 801 -37.22 57.49 5.68
CA MET A 801 -36.10 57.86 6.56
C MET A 801 -35.88 57.10 7.87
N GLU A 802 -34.82 56.28 7.87
CA GLU A 802 -34.01 55.98 9.05
C GLU A 802 -33.65 57.28 9.80
N THR A 803 -34.00 57.37 11.10
CA THR A 803 -33.62 58.49 11.97
C THR A 803 -32.55 58.03 12.96
N SER A 804 -31.31 58.43 12.68
CA SER A 804 -30.16 58.20 13.56
C SER A 804 -30.33 58.83 14.95
N MET A 805 -29.97 58.11 16.02
CA MET A 805 -29.03 58.62 17.05
C MET A 805 -28.61 57.58 18.10
N MET A 806 -27.44 57.82 18.68
CA MET A 806 -26.89 57.27 19.94
C MET A 806 -26.67 55.75 20.06
N ALA A 807 -25.39 55.36 19.89
CA ALA A 807 -24.83 54.28 20.70
C ALA A 807 -24.47 54.81 22.10
N VAL A 808 -24.70 54.00 23.15
CA VAL A 808 -23.84 53.85 24.36
C VAL A 808 -24.41 52.73 25.24
N HIS A 809 -23.51 51.87 25.76
CA HIS A 809 -23.73 50.85 26.78
C HIS A 809 -24.92 49.87 26.66
N GLU A 810 -24.59 48.62 26.35
CA GLU A 810 -24.97 47.51 27.23
C GLU A 810 -23.81 46.51 27.35
N ASN A 811 -23.19 46.39 28.55
CA ASN A 811 -22.15 45.39 28.82
C ASN A 811 -22.02 45.05 30.33
N VAL A 812 -23.16 44.97 31.02
CA VAL A 812 -23.30 44.53 32.42
C VAL A 812 -24.68 43.86 32.53
N HIS A 813 -24.86 42.56 32.77
CA HIS A 813 -23.92 41.46 32.99
C HIS A 813 -24.08 40.35 31.94
N MET A 814 -22.97 39.86 31.38
CA MET A 814 -22.91 38.53 30.79
C MET A 814 -22.63 37.51 31.91
N SER A 815 -23.55 36.56 32.14
CA SER A 815 -23.35 35.48 33.11
C SER A 815 -22.08 34.67 32.82
N GLU A 816 -21.37 34.24 33.87
CA GLU A 816 -20.19 33.38 33.77
C GLU A 816 -20.48 32.11 32.96
N GLU A 817 -21.67 31.52 33.13
CA GLU A 817 -22.09 30.34 32.37
C GLU A 817 -22.20 30.64 30.87
N LYS A 818 -22.65 31.84 30.47
CA LYS A 818 -22.73 32.25 29.06
C LYS A 818 -21.35 32.48 28.44
N GLN A 819 -20.38 32.96 29.23
CA GLN A 819 -18.98 33.04 28.79
C GLN A 819 -18.34 31.64 28.69
N ARG A 820 -18.65 30.75 29.62
CA ARG A 820 -18.18 29.36 29.65
C ARG A 820 -18.72 28.54 28.49
N ILE A 821 -20.01 28.68 28.17
CA ILE A 821 -20.66 28.06 27.00
C ILE A 821 -19.95 28.52 25.72
N MET A 822 -19.77 29.83 25.51
CA MET A 822 -19.07 30.37 24.34
C MET A 822 -17.62 29.85 24.21
N LEU A 823 -16.91 29.66 25.32
CA LEU A 823 -15.57 29.07 25.34
C LEU A 823 -15.59 27.57 25.00
N LEU A 824 -16.58 26.82 25.50
CA LEU A 824 -16.77 25.40 25.20
C LEU A 824 -17.18 25.17 23.74
N GLU A 825 -18.09 25.97 23.20
CA GLU A 825 -18.49 25.95 21.78
C GLU A 825 -17.30 26.22 20.86
N ARG A 826 -16.50 27.26 21.16
CA ARG A 826 -15.27 27.56 20.42
C ARG A 826 -14.23 26.45 20.52
N THR A 827 -14.14 25.78 21.67
CA THR A 827 -13.25 24.62 21.88
C THR A 827 -13.73 23.39 21.11
N LEU A 828 -15.05 23.17 21.06
CA LEU A 828 -15.69 22.10 20.30
C LEU A 828 -15.45 22.28 18.80
N GLN A 829 -15.70 23.48 18.27
CA GLN A 829 -15.43 23.83 16.87
C GLN A 829 -13.95 23.61 16.49
N LEU A 830 -13.01 24.08 17.31
CA LEU A 830 -11.57 23.83 17.10
C LEU A 830 -11.21 22.34 17.12
N LYS A 831 -11.89 21.53 17.95
CA LYS A 831 -11.67 20.07 18.01
C LYS A 831 -12.34 19.33 16.85
N GLU A 832 -13.49 19.78 16.39
CA GLU A 832 -14.19 19.22 15.24
C GLU A 832 -13.46 19.54 13.94
N GLU A 833 -12.92 20.76 13.79
CA GLU A 833 -12.06 21.13 12.66
C GLU A 833 -10.68 20.44 12.72
N GLU A 834 -10.08 20.29 13.91
CA GLU A 834 -8.88 19.47 14.05
C GLU A 834 -9.14 18.01 13.64
N ASN A 835 -10.28 17.43 14.04
CA ASN A 835 -10.69 16.08 13.67
C ASN A 835 -10.94 15.98 12.16
N LYS A 836 -11.68 16.92 11.55
CA LYS A 836 -11.90 17.02 10.10
C LYS A 836 -10.58 17.09 9.33
N ARG A 837 -9.63 17.91 9.77
CA ARG A 837 -8.27 18.03 9.21
C ARG A 837 -7.45 16.76 9.37
N LEU A 838 -7.52 16.09 10.53
CA LEU A 838 -6.84 14.82 10.78
C LEU A 838 -7.43 13.69 9.93
N ASN A 839 -8.75 13.63 9.79
CA ASN A 839 -9.45 12.64 8.98
C ASN A 839 -9.18 12.86 7.48
N GLN A 840 -9.19 14.10 7.01
CA GLN A 840 -8.75 14.45 5.65
C GLN A 840 -7.28 14.03 5.42
N ARG A 841 -6.38 14.31 6.35
CA ARG A 841 -4.97 13.88 6.27
C ARG A 841 -4.83 12.36 6.27
N LEU A 842 -5.64 11.64 7.06
CA LEU A 842 -5.68 10.18 7.11
C LEU A 842 -6.18 9.59 5.79
N MET A 843 -7.22 10.17 5.19
CA MET A 843 -7.70 9.81 3.85
C MET A 843 -6.63 10.07 2.78
N SER A 844 -6.00 11.24 2.77
CA SER A 844 -4.89 11.56 1.85
C SER A 844 -3.70 10.61 2.01
N GLN A 845 -3.32 10.27 3.25
CA GLN A 845 -2.23 9.33 3.53
C GLN A 845 -2.60 7.90 3.07
N SER A 846 -3.83 7.46 3.34
CA SER A 846 -4.33 6.15 2.91
C SER A 846 -4.28 6.02 1.39
N MET A 847 -4.88 6.96 0.66
CA MET A 847 -4.98 6.94 -0.80
C MET A 847 -3.61 7.10 -1.49
N SER A 848 -2.74 8.00 -0.99
CA SER A 848 -1.38 8.12 -1.53
C SER A 848 -0.56 6.85 -1.33
N SER A 849 -0.74 6.14 -0.21
CA SER A 849 -0.03 4.88 0.06
C SER A 849 -0.47 3.72 -0.83
N VAL A 850 -1.65 3.77 -1.45
CA VAL A 850 -2.15 2.73 -2.37
C VAL A 850 -1.69 3.00 -3.80
N SER A 851 -1.76 4.25 -4.26
CA SER A 851 -1.49 4.65 -5.65
C SER A 851 -0.08 4.28 -6.16
N SER A 852 0.92 4.16 -5.28
CA SER A 852 2.32 3.89 -5.67
C SER A 852 2.71 2.41 -5.71
N ARG A 853 1.96 1.49 -5.06
CA ARG A 853 2.47 0.13 -4.75
C ARG A 853 2.69 -0.78 -5.96
N HIS A 854 2.12 -0.45 -7.12
CA HIS A 854 2.17 -1.27 -8.34
C HIS A 854 2.54 -0.46 -9.60
N SER A 855 3.35 0.59 -9.48
CA SER A 855 3.87 1.26 -10.69
C SER A 855 4.81 0.31 -11.44
N GLU A 856 4.57 0.05 -12.74
CA GLU A 856 5.43 -0.75 -13.63
C GLU A 856 6.76 -0.05 -13.99
N LYS A 857 7.27 0.81 -13.10
CA LYS A 857 8.49 1.61 -13.26
C LYS A 857 9.66 0.88 -12.62
N ILE A 858 10.72 0.68 -13.39
CA ILE A 858 11.96 0.06 -12.93
C ILE A 858 12.72 1.06 -12.03
N ALA A 859 13.03 0.65 -10.81
CA ALA A 859 13.93 1.39 -9.93
C ALA A 859 15.38 1.33 -10.46
N ILE A 860 16.12 2.43 -10.33
CA ILE A 860 17.51 2.57 -10.84
C ILE A 860 18.51 3.03 -9.77
N ARG A 861 18.03 3.36 -8.57
CA ARG A 861 18.82 3.79 -7.41
C ARG A 861 18.02 3.51 -6.14
N ASP A 862 18.69 3.50 -4.99
CA ASP A 862 18.07 3.48 -3.65
C ASP A 862 17.08 2.31 -3.39
N PHE A 863 17.29 1.18 -4.08
CA PHE A 863 16.40 0.01 -4.13
C PHE A 863 15.88 -0.45 -2.77
N GLN A 864 14.57 -0.64 -2.63
CA GLN A 864 13.88 -1.14 -1.45
C GLN A 864 13.25 -2.52 -1.67
N VAL A 865 12.80 -3.15 -0.59
CA VAL A 865 12.04 -4.40 -0.66
C VAL A 865 10.69 -4.13 -1.34
N GLY A 866 10.39 -4.91 -2.37
CA GLY A 866 9.20 -4.76 -3.21
C GLY A 866 9.45 -4.00 -4.52
N ASP A 867 10.61 -3.36 -4.72
CA ASP A 867 10.91 -2.63 -5.95
C ASP A 867 11.05 -3.55 -7.16
N LEU A 868 10.55 -3.08 -8.31
CA LEU A 868 10.81 -3.65 -9.63
C LEU A 868 12.22 -3.25 -10.10
N VAL A 869 13.04 -4.23 -10.49
CA VAL A 869 14.43 -4.01 -10.92
C VAL A 869 14.75 -4.76 -12.21
N LEU A 870 15.58 -4.12 -13.04
CA LEU A 870 16.23 -4.78 -14.18
C LEU A 870 17.53 -5.42 -13.71
N ILE A 871 17.66 -6.72 -13.89
CA ILE A 871 18.83 -7.51 -13.55
C ILE A 871 19.56 -7.83 -14.85
N ILE A 872 20.84 -7.48 -14.93
CA ILE A 872 21.69 -7.63 -16.12
C ILE A 872 22.91 -8.51 -15.81
N LEU A 873 23.45 -9.19 -16.81
CA LEU A 873 24.74 -9.87 -16.70
C LEU A 873 25.88 -8.85 -16.84
N ASP A 874 26.74 -8.74 -15.83
CA ASP A 874 27.97 -7.95 -15.91
C ASP A 874 29.16 -8.87 -16.21
N GLU A 875 29.67 -8.79 -17.43
CA GLU A 875 30.79 -9.61 -17.91
C GLU A 875 32.10 -9.35 -17.16
N ARG A 876 32.29 -8.15 -16.60
CA ARG A 876 33.52 -7.79 -15.84
C ARG A 876 33.60 -8.55 -14.53
N HIS A 877 32.45 -8.67 -13.87
CA HIS A 877 32.30 -9.36 -12.60
C HIS A 877 31.86 -10.83 -12.77
N ASP A 878 31.42 -11.23 -13.97
CA ASP A 878 30.94 -12.59 -14.32
C ASP A 878 29.73 -13.03 -13.48
N ASN A 879 28.94 -12.06 -13.03
CA ASN A 879 27.81 -12.20 -12.14
C ASN A 879 26.64 -11.34 -12.65
N TYR A 880 25.43 -11.66 -12.21
CA TYR A 880 24.28 -10.79 -12.44
C TYR A 880 24.26 -9.65 -11.42
N VAL A 881 23.94 -8.45 -11.88
CA VAL A 881 23.81 -7.22 -11.07
C VAL A 881 22.50 -6.52 -11.39
N LEU A 882 21.99 -5.73 -10.45
CA LEU A 882 20.89 -4.80 -10.74
C LEU A 882 21.44 -3.61 -11.54
N PHE A 883 20.76 -3.23 -12.62
CA PHE A 883 21.06 -2.01 -13.37
C PHE A 883 20.87 -0.79 -12.46
N THR A 884 21.93 -0.02 -12.24
CA THR A 884 21.89 1.18 -11.40
C THR A 884 22.70 2.33 -11.96
N VAL A 885 22.29 3.55 -11.63
CA VAL A 885 23.07 4.78 -11.84
C VAL A 885 23.94 5.14 -10.60
N SER A 886 23.95 4.29 -9.58
CA SER A 886 24.79 4.44 -8.38
C SER A 886 26.22 3.92 -8.62
N PRO A 887 27.26 4.51 -8.01
CA PRO A 887 28.60 3.90 -7.98
C PRO A 887 28.66 2.64 -7.09
N THR A 888 27.62 2.36 -6.30
CA THR A 888 27.56 1.13 -5.48
C THR A 888 27.03 -0.04 -6.31
N LEU A 889 27.77 -1.16 -6.34
CA LEU A 889 27.35 -2.39 -7.01
C LEU A 889 26.26 -3.12 -6.22
N TYR A 890 25.31 -3.75 -6.93
CA TYR A 890 24.21 -4.54 -6.37
C TYR A 890 24.19 -5.92 -7.04
N PHE A 891 24.88 -6.90 -6.46
CA PHE A 891 24.98 -8.26 -7.00
C PHE A 891 23.73 -9.08 -6.67
N LEU A 892 23.26 -9.90 -7.61
CA LEU A 892 22.19 -10.86 -7.38
C LEU A 892 22.68 -12.00 -6.46
N HIS A 893 21.81 -12.46 -5.55
CA HIS A 893 22.06 -13.61 -4.69
C HIS A 893 22.03 -14.94 -5.49
N SER A 894 22.90 -15.88 -5.14
CA SER A 894 23.00 -17.17 -5.85
C SER A 894 21.71 -18.01 -5.79
N GLU A 895 20.97 -17.94 -4.69
CA GLU A 895 19.64 -18.56 -4.54
C GLU A 895 18.62 -18.02 -5.55
N SER A 896 18.68 -16.73 -5.87
CA SER A 896 17.77 -16.08 -6.83
C SER A 896 18.05 -16.42 -8.28
N LEU A 897 19.22 -16.98 -8.60
CA LEU A 897 19.55 -17.40 -9.98
C LEU A 897 18.57 -18.47 -10.48
N ALA A 898 18.35 -19.52 -9.69
CA ALA A 898 17.42 -20.60 -10.02
C ALA A 898 15.97 -20.11 -10.11
N ALA A 899 15.56 -19.17 -9.26
CA ALA A 899 14.21 -18.59 -9.29
C ALA A 899 13.96 -17.70 -10.51
N LEU A 900 15.00 -17.13 -11.14
CA LEU A 900 14.93 -16.19 -12.26
C LEU A 900 15.24 -16.83 -13.63
N ASP A 901 15.33 -18.17 -13.70
CA ASP A 901 15.81 -18.94 -14.86
C ASP A 901 17.21 -18.52 -15.34
N LEU A 902 18.08 -18.09 -14.42
CA LEU A 902 19.45 -17.65 -14.70
C LEU A 902 20.46 -18.75 -14.35
N LYS A 903 21.36 -19.06 -15.29
CA LYS A 903 22.44 -20.03 -15.06
C LYS A 903 23.64 -19.37 -14.35
N PRO A 904 24.24 -20.03 -13.33
CA PRO A 904 25.43 -19.54 -12.64
C PRO A 904 26.68 -19.55 -13.54
N GLY A 905 27.71 -18.83 -13.10
CA GLY A 905 28.91 -18.52 -13.87
C GLY A 905 29.94 -19.64 -14.04
N GLU A 906 29.53 -20.85 -14.44
CA GLU A 906 30.41 -21.86 -15.05
C GLU A 906 29.53 -23.01 -15.61
N CYS A 907 29.36 -23.04 -16.94
CA CYS A 907 28.61 -24.09 -17.65
C CYS A 907 29.31 -24.36 -19.00
N ALA A 908 30.13 -25.41 -19.05
CA ALA A 908 30.96 -25.77 -20.21
C ALA A 908 30.17 -26.43 -21.36
N SER A 909 28.96 -25.96 -21.67
CA SER A 909 28.11 -26.53 -22.71
C SER A 909 27.19 -25.48 -23.35
N GLY A 910 27.66 -24.90 -24.46
CA GLY A 910 26.92 -24.35 -25.63
C GLY A 910 25.86 -23.24 -25.46
N ALA A 911 25.20 -23.12 -24.31
CA ALA A 911 24.04 -22.27 -24.13
C ALA A 911 24.45 -20.85 -23.70
N SER A 912 24.10 -19.85 -24.51
CA SER A 912 24.26 -18.44 -24.15
C SER A 912 23.56 -18.14 -22.82
N ARG A 913 24.22 -17.37 -21.95
CA ARG A 913 23.57 -16.85 -20.74
C ARG A 913 22.54 -15.80 -21.14
N ARG A 914 21.44 -15.71 -20.38
CA ARG A 914 20.42 -14.68 -20.59
C ARG A 914 21.03 -13.30 -20.26
N PRO A 915 20.98 -12.30 -21.15
CA PRO A 915 21.67 -11.03 -20.91
C PRO A 915 20.99 -10.19 -19.80
N TRP A 916 19.67 -10.30 -19.66
CA TRP A 916 18.89 -9.60 -18.63
C TRP A 916 17.55 -10.26 -18.33
N VAL A 917 16.99 -9.94 -17.15
CA VAL A 917 15.65 -10.35 -16.69
C VAL A 917 15.06 -9.26 -15.78
N LEU A 918 13.73 -9.18 -15.69
CA LEU A 918 13.04 -8.33 -14.71
C LEU A 918 12.72 -9.14 -13.45
N GLY A 919 13.05 -8.57 -12.29
CA GLY A 919 12.78 -9.19 -11.00
C GLY A 919 12.22 -8.18 -9.99
N LYS A 920 11.66 -8.70 -8.91
CA LYS A 920 11.20 -7.91 -7.75
C LYS A 920 12.14 -8.15 -6.57
N VAL A 921 12.63 -7.09 -5.94
CA VAL A 921 13.54 -7.17 -4.79
C VAL A 921 12.81 -7.75 -3.57
N MET A 922 13.40 -8.77 -2.95
CA MET A 922 12.91 -9.37 -1.71
C MET A 922 13.77 -8.99 -0.50
N GLU A 923 15.10 -9.01 -0.64
CA GLU A 923 16.04 -8.74 0.45
C GLU A 923 17.28 -8.03 -0.09
N LYS A 924 17.94 -7.19 0.73
CA LYS A 924 19.24 -6.59 0.42
C LYS A 924 20.17 -6.66 1.65
N GLU A 925 21.39 -7.12 1.44
CA GLU A 925 22.44 -7.22 2.45
C GLU A 925 23.59 -6.28 2.08
N TYR A 926 24.15 -5.54 3.04
CA TYR A 926 25.34 -4.74 2.79
C TYR A 926 26.61 -5.57 3.05
N CYS A 927 27.46 -5.68 2.04
CA CYS A 927 28.62 -6.56 1.99
C CYS A 927 29.93 -5.78 1.80
N GLN A 928 31.04 -6.38 2.22
CA GLN A 928 32.38 -5.87 1.93
C GLN A 928 33.34 -7.01 1.54
N ALA A 929 34.15 -6.80 0.51
CA ALA A 929 35.13 -7.76 0.03
C ALA A 929 36.28 -7.93 1.04
N LYS A 930 36.27 -9.05 1.80
CA LYS A 930 37.34 -9.42 2.75
C LYS A 930 38.52 -10.19 2.14
N LYS A 931 38.50 -10.47 0.84
CA LYS A 931 39.58 -11.15 0.09
C LYS A 931 39.78 -10.46 -1.25
N ALA A 932 41.04 -10.28 -1.68
CA ALA A 932 41.37 -9.70 -2.99
C ALA A 932 40.85 -10.58 -4.14
N GLN A 933 41.15 -11.89 -4.10
CA GLN A 933 40.48 -12.87 -4.96
C GLN A 933 39.15 -13.27 -4.31
N ASN A 934 38.03 -12.95 -4.96
CA ASN A 934 36.69 -13.29 -4.51
C ASN A 934 35.73 -13.53 -5.69
N ARG A 935 34.61 -14.23 -5.43
CA ARG A 935 33.63 -14.66 -6.45
C ARG A 935 32.93 -13.53 -7.21
N PHE A 936 33.05 -12.28 -6.76
CA PHE A 936 32.47 -11.11 -7.41
C PHE A 936 33.50 -10.33 -8.24
N LYS A 937 34.78 -10.77 -8.26
CA LYS A 937 35.91 -10.18 -8.99
C LYS A 937 36.18 -8.69 -8.67
N VAL A 938 35.71 -8.20 -7.51
CA VAL A 938 35.94 -6.82 -7.03
C VAL A 938 37.21 -6.70 -6.17
N PRO A 939 37.86 -5.52 -6.07
CA PRO A 939 39.03 -5.32 -5.20
C PRO A 939 38.76 -5.58 -3.70
N LEU A 940 39.83 -5.83 -2.95
CA LEU A 940 39.80 -5.92 -1.48
C LEU A 940 39.26 -4.61 -0.88
N GLY A 941 38.37 -4.72 0.11
CA GLY A 941 37.78 -3.57 0.80
C GLY A 941 36.58 -2.93 0.09
N THR A 942 36.30 -3.25 -1.17
CA THR A 942 35.11 -2.76 -1.91
C THR A 942 33.82 -3.12 -1.17
N LYS A 943 32.94 -2.13 -1.00
CA LYS A 943 31.60 -2.29 -0.40
C LYS A 943 30.54 -2.35 -1.50
N PHE A 944 29.58 -3.26 -1.36
CA PHE A 944 28.54 -3.52 -2.35
C PHE A 944 27.30 -4.12 -1.65
N TYR A 945 26.16 -4.17 -2.34
CA TYR A 945 24.99 -4.92 -1.87
C TYR A 945 24.91 -6.31 -2.51
N ARG A 946 24.40 -7.28 -1.77
CA ARG A 946 23.94 -8.58 -2.28
C ARG A 946 22.42 -8.63 -2.13
N VAL A 947 21.70 -8.92 -3.21
CA VAL A 947 20.25 -8.71 -3.32
C VAL A 947 19.54 -10.01 -3.68
N LYS A 948 18.54 -10.43 -2.92
CA LYS A 948 17.63 -11.50 -3.33
C LYS A 948 16.47 -10.89 -4.12
N ALA A 949 16.13 -11.51 -5.24
CA ALA A 949 15.00 -11.15 -6.08
C ALA A 949 14.24 -12.38 -6.57
N VAL A 950 12.98 -12.17 -6.99
CA VAL A 950 12.07 -13.18 -7.55
C VAL A 950 11.58 -12.73 -8.94
N PRO A 951 11.19 -13.65 -9.84
CA PRO A 951 10.75 -13.29 -11.19
C PRO A 951 9.46 -12.46 -11.16
N TRP A 952 9.44 -11.38 -11.95
CA TRP A 952 8.21 -10.61 -12.14
C TRP A 952 7.34 -11.24 -13.23
N ASN A 953 6.46 -12.15 -12.81
CA ASN A 953 5.44 -12.72 -13.69
C ASN A 953 4.26 -11.76 -13.83
N LYS A 954 3.99 -11.26 -15.04
CA LYS A 954 2.77 -10.49 -15.38
C LYS A 954 1.57 -11.43 -15.63
N LYS A 955 1.34 -12.37 -14.69
CA LYS A 955 0.13 -13.18 -14.60
C LYS A 955 -0.76 -12.60 -13.51
N VAL A 956 -1.71 -11.78 -13.96
CA VAL A 956 -2.97 -11.47 -13.27
C VAL A 956 -4.02 -12.40 -13.87
#